data_AF-A0A517SYD0-F1
#
_entry.id   AF-A0A517SYD0-F1
#
_cell.length_a   1.000
_cell.length_b   1.000
_cell.length_c   1.000
_cell.angle_alpha   90.00
_cell.angle_beta   90.00
_cell.angle_gamma   90.00
#
_symmetry.space_group_name_H-M   'P 1'
#
loop_
_entity.id
_entity.type
_entity.pdbx_description
1 polymer ?
#
loop_
_entity_poly.entity_id
_entity_poly.type
_entity_poly.pdbx_seq_one_letter_code
_entity_poly.pdbx_strand_id
1 'polypeptide(L)'
;MNLQPDDFWSVQQWLFRDGKVLESAALKGVVLLVLGMLLGALIGYVISALRYGPGEAFYAVAKAVRDFFIVDLPGTRFQRIFALAKLAFTEARRRKVLFVVGLFLLILMLAGWFLNPDSDDPARLYIVFVLTATNYLMLILALFISCFSLPQDIEQRTIYTIVTKPVRITEIIMGRFLGFLAICTVMLVPMGLASYVFVVRGLSHSHLTAENVQRDEQTGQITGETDYVRKHKHKFTIEPGETQGLTDTVRGHQHLVTLDESDGEMNITFGAPVGHLRARIPRYGEIQFYDRNGNPKEAGIDVGQERMGGGYAQSGMARLVGVAKEARKLEHSYVEGGRSLSKAEFTFSDVDAGRYQELGHLPIGVSVRAYRSHKGKIDQVIHYTLSLQNPKTGARTVPRDFPVDEYVVAELPFPLKSEGVVRGEDGEEVTRELDLFEDLVSDDGQLQIVLKCVEGGQYVGVTKSGIYLSDGESRFGWNLTKAYISIWLQMAMIIAFGVMWSTMLNGPVAMLATGVCVLMGFASEMIYGIRHNLDAKINLGGGPIEALVRTLKQDAMTTELDVEGFANVVIKKADAVIIYGLDVIATSLPNLPRMVSTAEYAAGGVDIFSALLARHAIVTLGYCVLAYFASYFILKSREIAS
;
A
#
# COMPACT_ATOMS: atom_id res chain seq x y z
N MET A 1 7.76 0.88 6.23
CA MET A 1 6.48 0.90 5.51
C MET A 1 5.89 2.29 5.71
N ASN A 2 5.56 3.01 4.62
CA ASN A 2 5.06 4.39 4.73
C ASN A 2 3.53 4.38 4.72
N LEU A 3 2.93 4.07 5.87
CA LEU A 3 1.48 4.09 6.03
C LEU A 3 0.98 5.54 6.14
N GLN A 4 -0.07 5.86 5.38
CA GLN A 4 -0.70 7.18 5.46
C GLN A 4 -1.85 7.14 6.47
N PRO A 5 -2.13 8.25 7.20
CA PRO A 5 -3.31 8.33 8.06
C PRO A 5 -4.62 7.97 7.34
N ASP A 6 -4.68 8.29 6.06
CA ASP A 6 -5.85 8.07 5.22
C ASP A 6 -6.04 6.58 4.90
N ASP A 7 -5.00 5.75 5.04
CA ASP A 7 -5.11 4.30 4.84
C ASP A 7 -6.01 3.64 5.91
N PHE A 8 -6.24 4.31 7.04
CA PHE A 8 -7.05 3.84 8.16
C PHE A 8 -8.50 4.33 8.13
N TRP A 9 -8.87 5.20 7.20
CA TRP A 9 -10.25 5.68 7.13
C TRP A 9 -11.23 4.56 6.83
N SER A 10 -12.38 4.61 7.50
CA SER A 10 -13.51 3.77 7.14
C SER A 10 -14.00 4.10 5.74
N VAL A 11 -14.70 3.16 5.10
CA VAL A 11 -15.30 3.38 3.78
C VAL A 11 -16.25 4.59 3.83
N GLN A 12 -16.99 4.76 4.92
CA GLN A 12 -17.92 5.87 5.10
C GLN A 12 -17.20 7.21 5.21
N GLN A 13 -16.17 7.33 6.06
CA GLN A 13 -15.39 8.57 6.22
C GLN A 13 -14.69 8.98 4.92
N TRP A 14 -14.25 8.00 4.13
CA TRP A 14 -13.65 8.25 2.83
C TRP A 14 -14.69 8.65 1.77
N LEU A 15 -15.87 8.02 1.79
CA LEU A 15 -16.94 8.27 0.82
C LEU A 15 -17.59 9.63 1.05
N PHE A 16 -17.91 9.93 2.31
CA PHE A 16 -18.52 11.16 2.79
C PHE A 16 -17.54 11.84 3.74
N ARG A 17 -16.82 12.84 3.22
CA ARG A 17 -15.82 13.56 3.99
C ARG A 17 -16.50 14.73 4.70
N ASP A 18 -16.68 14.61 6.02
CA ASP A 18 -17.36 15.63 6.83
C ASP A 18 -16.68 16.99 6.68
N GLY A 19 -17.46 18.01 6.31
CA GLY A 19 -16.97 19.38 6.08
C GLY A 19 -16.10 19.60 4.83
N LYS A 20 -15.79 18.56 4.03
CA LYS A 20 -14.91 18.66 2.83
C LYS A 20 -15.47 17.92 1.61
N VAL A 21 -16.66 18.31 1.16
CA VAL A 21 -17.39 17.67 0.03
C VAL A 21 -16.57 17.58 -1.26
N LEU A 22 -15.76 18.61 -1.58
CA LEU A 22 -14.90 18.64 -2.78
C LEU A 22 -13.80 17.57 -2.77
N GLU A 23 -13.43 17.08 -1.60
CA GLU A 23 -12.42 16.04 -1.42
C GLU A 23 -13.03 14.64 -1.28
N SER A 24 -14.37 14.55 -1.19
CA SER A 24 -15.11 13.30 -1.01
C SER A 24 -14.99 12.37 -2.21
N ALA A 25 -14.93 11.05 -1.97
CA ALA A 25 -14.87 10.08 -3.05
C ALA A 25 -16.20 9.97 -3.82
N ALA A 26 -17.33 10.22 -3.16
CA ALA A 26 -18.64 10.22 -3.82
C ALA A 26 -18.71 11.27 -4.94
N LEU A 27 -18.28 12.51 -4.66
CA LEU A 27 -18.24 13.57 -5.66
C LEU A 27 -17.28 13.21 -6.80
N LYS A 28 -16.07 12.70 -6.48
CA LYS A 28 -15.12 12.22 -7.49
C LYS A 28 -15.75 11.16 -8.40
N GLY A 29 -16.53 10.23 -7.84
CA GLY A 29 -17.25 9.22 -8.61
C GLY A 29 -18.31 9.81 -9.55
N VAL A 30 -19.13 10.76 -9.08
CA VAL A 30 -20.12 11.45 -9.93
C VAL A 30 -19.43 12.24 -11.04
N VAL A 31 -18.34 12.95 -10.72
CA VAL A 31 -17.56 13.70 -11.71
C VAL A 31 -16.96 12.76 -12.76
N LEU A 32 -16.38 11.62 -12.35
CA LEU A 32 -15.85 10.61 -13.28
C LEU A 32 -16.94 10.04 -14.19
N LEU A 33 -18.14 9.81 -13.68
CA LEU A 33 -19.29 9.37 -14.49
C LEU A 33 -19.67 10.40 -15.54
N VAL A 34 -19.85 11.66 -15.13
CA VAL A 34 -20.18 12.76 -16.04
C VAL A 34 -19.08 12.95 -17.07
N LEU A 35 -17.81 12.92 -16.64
CA LEU A 35 -16.65 13.07 -17.52
C LEU A 35 -16.55 11.91 -18.51
N GLY A 36 -16.83 10.67 -18.10
CA GLY A 36 -16.86 9.51 -19.00
C GLY A 36 -17.92 9.63 -20.09
N MET A 37 -19.13 10.08 -19.72
CA MET A 37 -20.20 10.34 -20.69
C MET A 37 -19.84 11.49 -21.63
N LEU A 38 -19.34 12.61 -21.09
CA LEU A 38 -18.94 13.77 -21.88
C LEU A 38 -17.78 13.46 -22.82
N LEU A 39 -16.76 12.71 -22.36
CA LEU A 39 -15.61 12.33 -23.16
C LEU A 39 -16.01 11.36 -24.27
N GLY A 40 -16.83 10.35 -23.96
CA GLY A 40 -17.40 9.46 -24.98
C GLY A 40 -18.25 10.21 -26.01
N ALA A 41 -19.10 11.13 -25.56
CA ALA A 41 -19.93 11.97 -26.41
C ALA A 41 -19.11 12.95 -27.25
N LEU A 42 -18.05 13.55 -26.70
CA LEU A 42 -17.15 14.46 -27.40
C LEU A 42 -16.36 13.73 -28.47
N ILE A 43 -15.78 12.56 -28.15
CA ILE A 43 -15.07 11.74 -29.14
C ILE A 43 -16.04 11.29 -30.23
N GLY A 44 -17.23 10.82 -29.84
CA GLY A 44 -18.29 10.46 -30.78
C GLY A 44 -18.67 11.65 -31.68
N TYR A 45 -18.83 12.84 -31.11
CA TYR A 45 -19.10 14.07 -31.86
C TYR A 45 -17.99 14.38 -32.86
N VAL A 46 -16.72 14.33 -32.45
CA VAL A 46 -15.58 14.60 -33.35
C VAL A 46 -15.55 13.59 -34.49
N ILE A 47 -15.72 12.30 -34.21
CA ILE A 47 -15.75 11.25 -35.24
C ILE A 47 -16.92 11.47 -36.20
N SER A 48 -18.12 11.73 -35.68
CA SER A 48 -19.30 11.99 -36.51
C SER A 48 -19.20 13.30 -37.28
N ALA A 49 -18.59 14.35 -36.71
CA ALA A 49 -18.43 15.65 -37.35
C ALA A 49 -17.45 15.57 -38.52
N LEU A 50 -16.38 14.78 -38.38
CA LEU A 50 -15.43 14.52 -39.46
C LEU A 50 -16.04 13.70 -40.60
N ARG A 51 -17.07 12.88 -40.34
CA ARG A 51 -17.71 12.02 -41.34
C ARG A 51 -18.92 12.66 -42.02
N TYR A 52 -19.79 13.26 -41.23
CA TYR A 52 -21.14 13.68 -41.63
C TYR A 52 -21.37 15.20 -41.47
N GLY A 53 -20.40 15.92 -40.90
CA GLY A 53 -20.52 17.36 -40.60
C GLY A 53 -21.05 17.66 -39.21
N PRO A 54 -20.87 18.90 -38.70
CA PRO A 54 -21.08 19.26 -37.30
C PRO A 54 -22.55 19.20 -36.86
N GLY A 55 -23.49 19.54 -37.75
CA GLY A 55 -24.93 19.50 -37.44
C GLY A 55 -25.44 18.07 -37.25
N GLU A 56 -25.09 17.17 -38.18
CA GLU A 56 -25.49 15.76 -38.11
C GLU A 56 -24.81 15.03 -36.94
N ALA A 57 -23.57 15.40 -36.62
CA ALA A 57 -22.84 14.89 -35.46
C ALA A 57 -23.56 15.15 -34.13
N PHE A 58 -24.15 16.34 -33.96
CA PHE A 58 -24.92 16.65 -32.76
C PHE A 58 -26.14 15.72 -32.63
N TYR A 59 -26.89 15.52 -33.72
CA TYR A 59 -28.04 14.61 -33.73
C TYR A 59 -27.63 13.16 -33.49
N ALA A 60 -26.51 12.71 -34.06
CA ALA A 60 -25.98 11.37 -33.85
C ALA A 60 -25.64 11.11 -32.38
N VAL A 61 -24.97 12.06 -31.72
CA VAL A 61 -24.64 11.97 -30.29
C VAL A 61 -25.89 12.03 -29.41
N ALA A 62 -26.81 12.97 -29.65
CA ALA A 62 -28.06 13.07 -28.91
C ALA A 62 -28.91 11.80 -29.03
N LYS A 63 -28.97 11.21 -30.23
CA LYS A 63 -29.61 9.92 -30.48
C LYS A 63 -28.92 8.79 -29.72
N ALA A 64 -27.59 8.73 -29.71
CA ALA A 64 -26.83 7.72 -28.98
C ALA A 64 -27.09 7.77 -27.47
N VAL A 65 -27.17 8.97 -26.88
CA VAL A 65 -27.50 9.19 -25.46
C VAL A 65 -28.93 8.73 -25.17
N ARG A 66 -29.90 9.14 -25.99
CA ARG A 66 -31.30 8.71 -25.84
C ARG A 66 -31.46 7.20 -25.94
N ASP A 67 -30.89 6.61 -26.98
CA ASP A 67 -30.99 5.17 -27.25
C ASP A 67 -30.33 4.36 -26.13
N PHE A 68 -29.26 4.88 -25.51
CA PHE A 68 -28.65 4.27 -24.33
C PHE A 68 -29.66 4.09 -23.19
N PHE A 69 -30.29 5.18 -22.75
CA PHE A 69 -31.19 5.14 -21.58
C PHE A 69 -32.53 4.47 -21.87
N ILE A 70 -33.06 4.60 -23.08
CA ILE A 70 -34.42 4.12 -23.41
C ILE A 70 -34.43 2.69 -23.94
N VAL A 71 -33.43 2.31 -24.75
CA VAL A 71 -33.47 1.07 -25.53
C VAL A 71 -32.38 0.10 -25.12
N ASP A 72 -31.14 0.58 -25.07
CA ASP A 72 -29.97 -0.29 -24.98
C ASP A 72 -29.69 -0.76 -23.54
N LEU A 73 -29.82 0.11 -22.54
CA LEU A 73 -29.63 -0.23 -21.12
C LEU A 73 -30.76 -1.12 -20.57
N PRO A 74 -32.06 -0.75 -20.68
CA PRO A 74 -33.16 -1.58 -20.17
C PRO A 74 -33.27 -2.91 -20.93
N GLY A 75 -32.81 -2.92 -22.17
CA GLY A 75 -32.81 -4.10 -23.00
C GLY A 75 -31.76 -5.14 -22.59
N THR A 76 -30.68 -4.75 -21.90
CA THR A 76 -29.55 -5.64 -21.59
C THR A 76 -29.99 -6.90 -20.86
N ARG A 77 -29.57 -8.07 -21.35
CA ARG A 77 -29.84 -9.35 -20.69
C ARG A 77 -28.56 -10.03 -20.23
N PHE A 78 -28.48 -10.36 -18.93
CA PHE A 78 -27.34 -11.06 -18.32
C PHE A 78 -26.96 -12.36 -19.03
N GLN A 79 -27.93 -13.12 -19.54
CA GLN A 79 -27.68 -14.37 -20.27
C GLN A 79 -26.85 -14.16 -21.55
N ARG A 80 -27.08 -13.06 -22.28
CA ARG A 80 -26.33 -12.73 -23.50
C ARG A 80 -24.92 -12.26 -23.18
N ILE A 81 -24.78 -11.45 -22.12
CA ILE A 81 -23.49 -11.01 -21.59
C ILE A 81 -22.64 -12.24 -21.23
N PHE A 82 -23.22 -13.21 -20.50
CA PHE A 82 -22.53 -14.43 -20.13
C PHE A 82 -22.12 -15.29 -21.34
N ALA A 83 -22.98 -15.40 -22.36
CA ALA A 83 -22.64 -16.12 -23.60
C ALA A 83 -21.46 -15.49 -24.33
N LEU A 84 -21.41 -14.15 -24.42
CA LEU A 84 -20.29 -13.41 -25.02
C LEU A 84 -19.02 -13.49 -24.18
N ALA A 85 -19.15 -13.42 -22.85
CA ALA A 85 -18.03 -13.62 -21.94
C ALA A 85 -17.41 -15.02 -22.09
N LYS A 86 -18.24 -16.06 -22.19
CA LYS A 86 -17.79 -17.44 -22.44
C LYS A 86 -17.08 -17.58 -23.78
N LEU A 87 -17.55 -16.88 -24.82
CA LEU A 87 -16.89 -16.84 -26.13
C LEU A 87 -15.49 -16.21 -25.99
N ALA A 88 -15.39 -15.03 -25.40
CA ALA A 88 -14.12 -14.32 -25.18
C ALA A 88 -13.13 -15.15 -24.32
N PHE A 89 -13.62 -15.82 -23.28
CA PHE A 89 -12.83 -16.74 -22.46
C PHE A 89 -12.27 -17.91 -23.27
N THR A 90 -13.12 -18.53 -24.10
CA THR A 90 -12.73 -19.69 -24.92
C THR A 90 -11.70 -19.29 -25.97
N GLU A 91 -11.87 -18.11 -26.56
CA GLU A 91 -10.93 -17.52 -27.50
C GLU A 91 -9.57 -17.25 -26.86
N ALA A 92 -9.55 -16.59 -25.69
CA ALA A 92 -8.33 -16.34 -24.93
C ALA A 92 -7.59 -17.66 -24.66
N ARG A 93 -8.28 -18.67 -24.12
CA ARG A 93 -7.71 -20.01 -23.86
C ARG A 93 -7.09 -20.64 -25.11
N ARG A 94 -7.76 -20.55 -26.27
CA ARG A 94 -7.25 -21.11 -27.54
C ARG A 94 -5.97 -20.44 -28.02
N ARG A 95 -5.77 -19.16 -27.69
CA ARG A 95 -4.54 -18.40 -27.95
C ARG A 95 -3.39 -18.76 -27.01
N LYS A 96 -3.53 -19.84 -26.21
CA LYS A 96 -2.47 -20.34 -25.32
C LYS A 96 -2.04 -19.31 -24.25
N VAL A 97 -2.91 -18.38 -23.87
CA VAL A 97 -2.61 -17.39 -22.81
C VAL A 97 -2.34 -18.05 -21.44
N LEU A 98 -2.90 -19.24 -21.18
CA LEU A 98 -2.67 -20.00 -19.94
C LEU A 98 -1.21 -20.43 -19.75
N PHE A 99 -0.38 -20.43 -20.80
CA PHE A 99 1.05 -20.72 -20.68
C PHE A 99 1.79 -19.69 -19.80
N VAL A 100 1.19 -18.51 -19.58
CA VAL A 100 1.71 -17.52 -18.62
C VAL A 100 1.79 -18.07 -17.20
N VAL A 101 0.88 -18.95 -16.80
CA VAL A 101 0.97 -19.65 -15.50
C VAL A 101 2.21 -20.56 -15.47
N GLY A 102 2.52 -21.25 -16.56
CA GLY A 102 3.73 -22.06 -16.68
C GLY A 102 5.02 -21.21 -16.63
N LEU A 103 5.02 -20.05 -17.32
CA LEU A 103 6.11 -19.08 -17.23
C LEU A 103 6.30 -18.57 -15.80
N PHE A 104 5.22 -18.30 -15.08
CA PHE A 104 5.28 -17.91 -13.68
C PHE A 104 5.88 -19.01 -12.78
N LEU A 105 5.46 -20.26 -12.96
CA LEU A 105 6.04 -21.39 -12.23
C LEU A 105 7.54 -21.54 -12.52
N LEU A 106 7.96 -21.34 -13.77
CA LEU A 106 9.38 -21.31 -14.14
C LEU A 106 10.13 -20.19 -13.41
N ILE A 107 9.55 -18.99 -13.34
CA ILE A 107 10.12 -17.85 -12.60
C ILE A 107 10.28 -18.21 -11.12
N LEU A 108 9.27 -18.82 -10.47
CA LEU A 108 9.38 -19.26 -9.08
C LEU A 108 10.48 -20.31 -8.89
N MET A 109 10.62 -21.25 -9.83
CA MET A 109 11.65 -22.28 -9.76
C MET A 109 13.06 -21.68 -9.81
N LEU A 110 13.28 -20.70 -10.69
CA LEU A 110 14.55 -19.97 -10.78
C LEU A 110 14.76 -19.04 -9.58
N ALA A 111 13.70 -18.44 -9.04
CA ALA A 111 13.78 -17.53 -7.90
C ALA A 111 14.40 -18.20 -6.67
N GLY A 112 14.13 -19.49 -6.44
CA GLY A 112 14.74 -20.23 -5.33
C GLY A 112 16.27 -20.25 -5.34
N TRP A 113 16.92 -19.99 -6.48
CA TRP A 113 18.38 -19.89 -6.58
C TRP A 113 18.91 -18.47 -6.32
N PHE A 114 18.08 -17.44 -6.52
CA PHE A 114 18.48 -16.03 -6.42
C PHE A 114 18.01 -15.36 -5.13
N LEU A 115 16.93 -15.83 -4.51
CA LEU A 115 16.46 -15.29 -3.24
C LEU A 115 17.41 -15.74 -2.14
N ASN A 116 18.04 -14.78 -1.47
CA ASN A 116 19.02 -15.04 -0.43
C ASN A 116 18.30 -15.34 0.90
N PRO A 117 18.31 -16.59 1.40
CA PRO A 117 17.72 -16.94 2.68
C PRO A 117 18.46 -16.29 3.85
N ASP A 118 19.67 -15.79 3.60
CA ASP A 118 20.54 -15.18 4.60
C ASP A 118 20.27 -13.68 4.83
N SER A 119 19.26 -13.10 4.20
CA SER A 119 18.86 -11.71 4.45
C SER A 119 18.26 -11.55 5.85
N ASP A 120 18.27 -10.33 6.39
CA ASP A 120 17.77 -10.05 7.75
C ASP A 120 16.23 -10.17 7.85
N ASP A 121 15.53 -10.03 6.72
CA ASP A 121 14.08 -10.25 6.60
C ASP A 121 13.76 -11.10 5.35
N PRO A 122 13.95 -12.43 5.43
CA PRO A 122 13.73 -13.32 4.29
C PRO A 122 12.25 -13.42 3.93
N ALA A 123 11.33 -13.29 4.89
CA ALA A 123 9.89 -13.39 4.65
C ALA A 123 9.41 -12.26 3.72
N ARG A 124 9.80 -11.02 4.02
CA ARG A 124 9.48 -9.86 3.18
C ARG A 124 10.04 -10.02 1.77
N LEU A 125 11.28 -10.48 1.63
CA LEU A 125 11.94 -10.66 0.35
C LEU A 125 11.17 -11.66 -0.55
N TYR A 126 10.76 -12.80 0.00
CA TYR A 126 9.97 -13.80 -0.73
C TYR A 126 8.58 -13.26 -1.10
N ILE A 127 7.88 -12.61 -0.16
CA ILE A 127 6.52 -12.08 -0.40
C ILE A 127 6.54 -10.97 -1.47
N VAL A 128 7.46 -9.99 -1.35
CA VAL A 128 7.61 -8.90 -2.32
C VAL A 128 7.93 -9.46 -3.71
N PHE A 129 8.87 -10.41 -3.81
CA PHE A 129 9.23 -11.01 -5.08
C PHE A 129 8.02 -11.63 -5.79
N VAL A 130 7.29 -12.47 -5.08
CA VAL A 130 6.18 -13.25 -5.64
C VAL A 130 5.00 -12.37 -6.03
N LEU A 131 4.64 -11.39 -5.19
CA LEU A 131 3.58 -10.42 -5.50
C LEU A 131 3.98 -9.52 -6.68
N THR A 132 5.22 -9.04 -6.71
CA THR A 132 5.72 -8.16 -7.79
C THR A 132 5.78 -8.90 -9.13
N ALA A 133 6.31 -10.13 -9.14
CA ALA A 133 6.37 -10.97 -10.33
C ALA A 133 4.97 -11.28 -10.86
N THR A 134 4.03 -11.65 -9.99
CA THR A 134 2.63 -11.87 -10.38
C THR A 134 2.02 -10.60 -10.94
N ASN A 135 2.18 -9.47 -10.26
CA ASN A 135 1.57 -8.20 -10.65
C ASN A 135 2.00 -7.81 -12.06
N TYR A 136 3.30 -7.65 -12.33
CA TYR A 136 3.76 -7.22 -13.65
C TYR A 136 3.36 -8.18 -14.77
N LEU A 137 3.47 -9.49 -14.53
CA LEU A 137 3.11 -10.49 -15.53
C LEU A 137 1.62 -10.41 -15.90
N MET A 138 0.76 -10.24 -14.89
CA MET A 138 -0.68 -10.15 -15.08
C MET A 138 -1.12 -8.81 -15.68
N LEU A 139 -0.50 -7.68 -15.31
CA LEU A 139 -0.81 -6.37 -15.92
C LEU A 139 -0.42 -6.34 -17.40
N ILE A 140 0.74 -6.89 -17.77
CA ILE A 140 1.17 -7.01 -19.17
C ILE A 140 0.19 -7.89 -19.94
N LEU A 141 -0.16 -9.06 -19.39
CA LEU A 141 -1.11 -9.96 -20.03
C LEU A 141 -2.49 -9.33 -20.22
N ALA A 142 -3.02 -8.67 -19.19
CA ALA A 142 -4.29 -7.96 -19.22
C ALA A 142 -4.30 -6.90 -20.34
N LEU A 143 -3.21 -6.15 -20.48
CA LEU A 143 -3.01 -5.15 -21.53
C LEU A 143 -3.04 -5.81 -22.93
N PHE A 144 -2.29 -6.89 -23.15
CA PHE A 144 -2.27 -7.58 -24.45
C PHE A 144 -3.62 -8.18 -24.83
N ILE A 145 -4.26 -8.92 -23.91
CA ILE A 145 -5.51 -9.63 -24.24
C ILE A 145 -6.65 -8.63 -24.55
N SER A 146 -6.76 -7.55 -23.77
CA SER A 146 -7.85 -6.58 -23.91
C SER A 146 -7.69 -5.66 -25.13
N CYS A 147 -6.46 -5.27 -25.48
CA CYS A 147 -6.22 -4.32 -26.58
C CYS A 147 -6.40 -4.96 -27.97
N PHE A 148 -6.10 -6.25 -28.11
CA PHE A 148 -6.20 -6.95 -29.40
C PHE A 148 -7.57 -7.59 -29.66
N SER A 149 -8.46 -7.62 -28.67
CA SER A 149 -9.69 -8.42 -28.76
C SER A 149 -10.66 -7.95 -29.83
N LEU A 150 -11.07 -6.68 -29.78
CA LEU A 150 -12.06 -6.13 -30.71
C LEU A 150 -11.45 -5.85 -32.09
N PRO A 151 -10.23 -5.30 -32.21
CA PRO A 151 -9.62 -5.03 -33.51
C PRO A 151 -9.45 -6.30 -34.34
N GLN A 152 -9.06 -7.41 -33.73
CA GLN A 152 -8.93 -8.67 -34.45
C GLN A 152 -10.28 -9.23 -34.90
N ASP A 153 -11.35 -9.04 -34.10
CA ASP A 153 -12.68 -9.40 -34.56
C ASP A 153 -13.15 -8.57 -35.77
N ILE A 154 -12.75 -7.29 -35.83
CA ILE A 154 -13.05 -6.39 -36.95
C ILE A 154 -12.26 -6.85 -38.19
N GLU A 155 -10.95 -7.06 -38.04
CA GLU A 155 -10.06 -7.53 -39.12
C GLU A 155 -10.50 -8.87 -39.69
N GLN A 156 -10.91 -9.81 -38.83
CA GLN A 156 -11.39 -11.15 -39.21
C GLN A 156 -12.85 -11.16 -39.69
N ARG A 157 -13.53 -10.00 -39.74
CA ARG A 157 -14.95 -9.84 -40.11
C ARG A 157 -15.93 -10.66 -39.25
N THR A 158 -15.51 -11.17 -38.10
CA THR A 158 -16.37 -11.94 -37.19
C THR A 158 -17.40 -11.05 -36.53
N ILE A 159 -17.08 -9.78 -36.25
CA ILE A 159 -18.03 -8.80 -35.67
C ILE A 159 -19.29 -8.67 -36.52
N TYR A 160 -19.19 -8.63 -37.85
CA TYR A 160 -20.37 -8.49 -38.72
C TYR A 160 -21.34 -9.67 -38.59
N THR A 161 -20.85 -10.87 -38.30
CA THR A 161 -21.70 -12.05 -38.03
C THR A 161 -22.34 -12.05 -36.63
N ILE A 162 -21.78 -11.27 -35.71
CA ILE A 162 -22.32 -11.10 -34.35
C ILE A 162 -23.39 -10.02 -34.35
N VAL A 163 -23.18 -8.92 -35.08
CA VAL A 163 -24.14 -7.80 -35.19
C VAL A 163 -25.41 -8.18 -35.96
N THR A 164 -25.39 -9.22 -36.82
CA THR A 164 -26.62 -9.75 -37.44
C THR A 164 -27.54 -10.48 -36.47
N LYS A 165 -27.05 -10.86 -35.28
CA LYS A 165 -27.88 -11.35 -34.17
C LYS A 165 -28.36 -10.16 -33.34
N PRO A 166 -29.51 -10.24 -32.65
CA PRO A 166 -30.04 -9.14 -31.84
C PRO A 166 -29.25 -8.94 -30.54
N VAL A 167 -27.96 -8.65 -30.66
CA VAL A 167 -26.99 -8.43 -29.57
C VAL A 167 -26.69 -6.94 -29.50
N ARG A 168 -26.79 -6.36 -28.31
CA ARG A 168 -26.58 -4.91 -28.11
C ARG A 168 -25.11 -4.60 -27.87
N ILE A 169 -24.70 -3.37 -28.21
CA ILE A 169 -23.33 -2.87 -27.98
C ILE A 169 -22.93 -2.97 -26.50
N THR A 170 -23.85 -2.63 -25.61
CA THR A 170 -23.70 -2.78 -24.15
C THR A 170 -23.34 -4.21 -23.75
N GLU A 171 -23.97 -5.21 -24.38
CA GLU A 171 -23.74 -6.63 -24.12
C GLU A 171 -22.37 -7.09 -24.65
N ILE A 172 -21.92 -6.55 -25.79
CA ILE A 172 -20.61 -6.86 -26.39
C ILE A 172 -19.47 -6.37 -25.50
N ILE A 173 -19.52 -5.10 -25.07
CA ILE A 173 -18.46 -4.49 -24.26
C ILE A 173 -18.37 -5.20 -22.90
N MET A 174 -19.51 -5.39 -22.23
CA MET A 174 -19.54 -6.07 -20.93
C MET A 174 -19.14 -7.54 -21.04
N GLY A 175 -19.56 -8.22 -22.11
CA GLY A 175 -19.17 -9.61 -22.38
C GLY A 175 -17.65 -9.76 -22.56
N ARG A 176 -17.02 -8.90 -23.36
CA ARG A 176 -15.56 -8.90 -23.56
C ARG A 176 -14.82 -8.61 -22.25
N PHE A 177 -15.23 -7.57 -21.53
CA PHE A 177 -14.66 -7.22 -20.22
C PHE A 177 -14.73 -8.38 -19.22
N LEU A 178 -15.91 -8.96 -19.00
CA LEU A 178 -16.09 -10.06 -18.04
C LEU A 178 -15.39 -11.35 -18.49
N GLY A 179 -15.34 -11.63 -19.79
CA GLY A 179 -14.62 -12.79 -20.34
C GLY A 179 -13.11 -12.70 -20.07
N PHE A 180 -12.51 -11.53 -20.25
CA PHE A 180 -11.10 -11.30 -19.95
C PHE A 180 -10.81 -11.23 -18.44
N LEU A 181 -11.72 -10.66 -17.67
CA LEU A 181 -11.63 -10.70 -16.22
C LEU A 181 -11.67 -12.14 -15.70
N ALA A 182 -12.54 -12.99 -16.25
CA ALA A 182 -12.65 -14.39 -15.87
C ALA A 182 -11.40 -15.21 -16.18
N ILE A 183 -10.78 -15.04 -17.36
CA ILE A 183 -9.51 -15.73 -17.68
C ILE A 183 -8.37 -15.27 -16.75
N CYS A 184 -8.29 -13.97 -16.46
CA CYS A 184 -7.33 -13.44 -15.50
C CYS A 184 -7.56 -14.02 -14.09
N THR A 185 -8.80 -14.13 -13.62
CA THR A 185 -9.13 -14.80 -12.35
C THR A 185 -8.66 -16.26 -12.33
N VAL A 186 -8.94 -17.01 -13.40
CA VAL A 186 -8.55 -18.43 -13.52
C VAL A 186 -7.02 -18.61 -13.50
N MET A 187 -6.26 -17.63 -13.98
CA MET A 187 -4.78 -17.64 -13.90
C MET A 187 -4.29 -17.23 -12.51
N LEU A 188 -4.93 -16.23 -11.90
CA LEU A 188 -4.53 -15.69 -10.61
C LEU A 188 -4.65 -16.71 -9.48
N VAL A 189 -5.68 -17.57 -9.49
CA VAL A 189 -5.88 -18.60 -8.46
C VAL A 189 -4.70 -19.58 -8.34
N PRO A 190 -4.29 -20.30 -9.40
CA PRO A 190 -3.14 -21.20 -9.31
C PRO A 190 -1.83 -20.46 -9.05
N MET A 191 -1.66 -19.24 -9.57
CA MET A 191 -0.50 -18.41 -9.25
C MET A 191 -0.46 -18.07 -7.76
N GLY A 192 -1.57 -17.65 -7.15
CA GLY A 192 -1.67 -17.36 -5.72
C GLY A 192 -1.46 -18.59 -4.84
N LEU A 193 -1.96 -19.75 -5.27
CA LEU A 193 -1.72 -21.01 -4.56
C LEU A 193 -0.25 -21.43 -4.62
N ALA A 194 0.36 -21.40 -5.81
CA ALA A 194 1.78 -21.71 -5.98
C ALA A 194 2.66 -20.76 -5.18
N SER A 195 2.27 -19.50 -5.11
CA SER A 195 2.92 -18.44 -4.33
C SER A 195 2.86 -18.70 -2.84
N TYR A 196 1.69 -19.06 -2.31
CA TYR A 196 1.54 -19.47 -0.92
C TYR A 196 2.45 -20.66 -0.59
N VAL A 197 2.42 -21.71 -1.42
CA VAL A 197 3.25 -22.91 -1.23
C VAL A 197 4.73 -22.56 -1.29
N PHE A 198 5.15 -21.74 -2.25
CA PHE A 198 6.54 -21.31 -2.41
C PHE A 198 7.06 -20.53 -1.20
N VAL A 199 6.27 -19.58 -0.67
CA VAL A 199 6.65 -18.78 0.50
C VAL A 199 6.73 -19.66 1.75
N VAL A 200 5.70 -20.46 2.03
CA VAL A 200 5.66 -21.32 3.23
C VAL A 200 6.77 -22.37 3.21
N ARG A 201 6.97 -23.06 2.08
CA ARG A 201 8.04 -24.07 1.92
C ARG A 201 9.43 -23.45 1.86
N GLY A 202 9.56 -22.24 1.30
CA GLY A 202 10.83 -21.53 1.22
C GLY A 202 11.37 -21.12 2.58
N LEU A 203 10.48 -20.68 3.48
CA LEU A 203 10.83 -20.18 4.81
C LEU A 203 10.90 -21.29 5.87
N SER A 204 10.26 -22.45 5.65
CA SER A 204 10.36 -23.57 6.58
C SER A 204 11.80 -24.06 6.74
N HIS A 205 12.26 -24.12 7.98
CA HIS A 205 13.54 -24.70 8.40
C HIS A 205 13.40 -25.23 9.83
N SER A 206 14.38 -25.98 10.32
CA SER A 206 14.39 -26.52 11.68
C SER A 206 15.82 -26.52 12.20
N HIS A 207 15.95 -26.24 13.50
CA HIS A 207 17.17 -26.45 14.26
C HIS A 207 17.16 -27.88 14.79
N LEU A 208 18.29 -28.59 14.69
CA LEU A 208 18.35 -30.01 15.05
C LEU A 208 19.01 -30.24 16.40
N THR A 209 19.86 -29.31 16.83
CA THR A 209 20.73 -29.49 17.99
C THR A 209 20.70 -28.27 18.89
N ALA A 210 20.69 -28.50 20.20
CA ALA A 210 20.90 -27.46 21.19
C ALA A 210 22.40 -27.38 21.52
N GLU A 211 22.94 -26.17 21.53
CA GLU A 211 24.32 -25.83 21.89
C GLU A 211 24.35 -25.00 23.19
N ASN A 212 25.45 -25.06 23.93
CA ASN A 212 25.67 -24.25 25.15
C ASN A 212 24.55 -24.36 26.21
N VAL A 213 23.95 -25.54 26.36
CA VAL A 213 22.87 -25.76 27.33
C VAL A 213 23.42 -25.72 28.76
N GLN A 214 22.86 -24.84 29.58
CA GLN A 214 23.20 -24.67 30.98
C GLN A 214 21.92 -24.70 31.82
N ARG A 215 21.96 -25.47 32.91
CA ARG A 215 20.92 -25.46 33.94
C ARG A 215 21.41 -24.60 35.10
N ASP A 216 20.70 -23.52 35.38
CA ASP A 216 21.02 -22.67 36.51
C ASP A 216 20.69 -23.41 37.81
N GLU A 217 21.69 -23.62 38.66
CA GLU A 217 21.56 -24.35 39.94
C GLU A 217 20.70 -23.59 40.96
N GLN A 218 20.55 -22.27 40.84
CA GLN A 218 19.79 -21.45 41.79
C GLN A 218 18.31 -21.33 41.45
N THR A 219 18.00 -21.20 40.16
CA THR A 219 16.63 -20.99 39.67
C THR A 219 16.01 -22.26 39.11
N GLY A 220 16.82 -23.25 38.70
CA GLY A 220 16.38 -24.46 38.00
C GLY A 220 16.08 -24.25 36.51
N GLN A 221 16.32 -23.04 35.99
CA GLN A 221 16.01 -22.62 34.62
C GLN A 221 17.02 -23.23 33.64
N ILE A 222 16.55 -23.70 32.48
CA ILE A 222 17.41 -24.25 31.43
C ILE A 222 17.56 -23.21 30.33
N THR A 223 18.79 -22.78 30.07
CA THR A 223 19.14 -21.84 29.01
C THR A 223 20.04 -22.51 27.98
N GLY A 224 19.95 -22.10 26.73
CA GLY A 224 20.80 -22.65 25.66
C GLY A 224 20.65 -21.88 24.36
N GLU A 225 21.38 -22.33 23.35
CA GLU A 225 21.32 -21.80 21.99
C GLU A 225 20.96 -22.91 20.99
N THR A 226 20.39 -22.56 19.85
CA THR A 226 20.23 -23.51 18.74
C THR A 226 21.52 -23.63 17.94
N ASP A 227 21.66 -24.72 17.19
CA ASP A 227 22.67 -24.83 16.14
C ASP A 227 22.58 -23.70 15.10
N TYR A 228 23.71 -23.40 14.46
CA TYR A 228 23.78 -22.34 13.46
C TYR A 228 23.28 -22.83 12.09
N VAL A 229 22.00 -22.57 11.80
CA VAL A 229 21.33 -22.98 10.56
C VAL A 229 20.85 -21.73 9.81
N ARG A 230 21.02 -21.69 8.47
CA ARG A 230 20.62 -20.55 7.63
C ARG A 230 21.11 -19.18 8.16
N LYS A 231 22.36 -19.16 8.61
CA LYS A 231 23.07 -17.99 9.14
C LYS A 231 22.44 -17.29 10.35
N HIS A 232 21.70 -18.02 11.17
CA HIS A 232 21.25 -17.51 12.46
C HIS A 232 21.17 -18.64 13.47
N LYS A 233 21.04 -18.24 14.73
CA LYS A 233 20.79 -19.10 15.88
C LYS A 233 19.85 -18.36 16.81
N HIS A 234 19.13 -19.11 17.61
CA HIS A 234 18.25 -18.58 18.62
C HIS A 234 18.75 -18.92 20.01
N LYS A 235 18.46 -18.07 20.98
CA LYS A 235 18.59 -18.37 22.39
C LYS A 235 17.25 -18.88 22.90
N PHE A 236 17.27 -19.83 23.81
CA PHE A 236 16.05 -20.29 24.46
C PHE A 236 16.22 -20.38 25.96
N THR A 237 15.08 -20.31 26.63
CA THR A 237 14.98 -20.40 28.07
C THR A 237 13.72 -21.18 28.39
N ILE A 238 13.86 -22.23 29.20
CA ILE A 238 12.75 -23.07 29.67
C ILE A 238 12.64 -22.85 31.17
N GLU A 239 11.46 -22.42 31.60
CA GLU A 239 11.18 -22.17 33.01
C GLU A 239 11.12 -23.48 33.82
N PRO A 240 11.46 -23.44 35.12
CA PRO A 240 11.46 -24.63 35.96
C PRO A 240 10.09 -25.32 36.00
N GLY A 241 10.03 -26.58 35.61
CA GLY A 241 8.79 -27.37 35.61
C GLY A 241 7.95 -27.27 34.34
N GLU A 242 8.37 -26.46 33.37
CA GLU A 242 7.77 -26.44 32.02
C GLU A 242 8.51 -27.41 31.09
N THR A 243 7.75 -28.13 30.25
CA THR A 243 8.30 -29.04 29.23
C THR A 243 8.40 -28.39 27.85
N GLN A 244 7.88 -27.17 27.71
CA GLN A 244 7.89 -26.41 26.47
C GLN A 244 8.28 -24.96 26.75
N GLY A 245 8.98 -24.35 25.80
CA GLY A 245 9.34 -22.93 25.82
C GLY A 245 9.36 -22.36 24.40
N LEU A 246 9.57 -21.05 24.28
CA LEU A 246 9.81 -20.39 23.01
C LEU A 246 11.24 -19.85 22.97
N THR A 247 11.83 -19.85 21.78
CA THR A 247 13.10 -19.14 21.58
C THR A 247 12.91 -17.62 21.55
N ASP A 248 14.02 -16.88 21.63
CA ASP A 248 14.04 -15.47 21.28
C ASP A 248 13.66 -15.23 19.81
N THR A 249 13.18 -14.02 19.53
CA THR A 249 12.79 -13.62 18.18
C THR A 249 14.02 -13.15 17.42
N VAL A 250 14.47 -13.95 16.45
CA VAL A 250 15.55 -13.59 15.53
C VAL A 250 15.00 -13.64 14.11
N ARG A 251 15.28 -12.62 13.29
CA ARG A 251 14.75 -12.51 11.91
C ARG A 251 13.23 -12.72 11.81
N GLY A 252 12.50 -12.18 12.78
CA GLY A 252 11.04 -12.18 12.80
C GLY A 252 10.35 -13.51 13.08
N HIS A 253 11.07 -14.55 13.55
CA HIS A 253 10.46 -15.81 13.99
C HIS A 253 11.07 -16.35 15.27
N GLN A 254 10.37 -17.34 15.83
CA GLN A 254 10.73 -18.13 17.00
C GLN A 254 10.52 -19.61 16.71
N HIS A 255 11.10 -20.48 17.52
CA HIS A 255 10.85 -21.91 17.51
C HIS A 255 10.22 -22.36 18.83
N LEU A 256 9.28 -23.30 18.76
CA LEU A 256 8.82 -24.03 19.93
C LEU A 256 9.93 -24.98 20.37
N VAL A 257 10.40 -24.83 21.59
CA VAL A 257 11.37 -25.73 22.21
C VAL A 257 10.60 -26.73 23.04
N THR A 258 10.84 -28.02 22.82
CA THR A 258 10.24 -29.10 23.62
C THR A 258 11.37 -29.87 24.29
N LEU A 259 11.27 -29.96 25.61
CA LEU A 259 12.14 -30.77 26.46
C LEU A 259 11.47 -32.13 26.70
N ASP A 260 12.15 -33.19 26.29
CA ASP A 260 11.79 -34.57 26.62
C ASP A 260 12.89 -35.16 27.51
N GLU A 261 12.57 -35.37 28.78
CA GLU A 261 13.44 -36.07 29.73
C GLU A 261 13.01 -37.55 29.76
N SER A 262 13.70 -38.37 28.98
CA SER A 262 13.50 -39.82 28.92
C SER A 262 14.81 -40.52 29.32
N ASP A 263 14.77 -41.43 30.29
CA ASP A 263 15.93 -42.24 30.76
C ASP A 263 17.17 -41.46 31.25
N GLY A 264 16.99 -40.21 31.73
CA GLY A 264 18.08 -39.38 32.26
C GLY A 264 18.91 -38.65 31.19
N GLU A 265 18.55 -38.78 29.91
CA GLU A 265 19.06 -37.95 28.83
C GLU A 265 18.08 -36.79 28.56
N MET A 266 18.58 -35.56 28.58
CA MET A 266 17.81 -34.38 28.19
C MET A 266 17.81 -34.27 26.67
N ASN A 267 16.67 -34.52 26.03
CA ASN A 267 16.53 -34.32 24.59
C ASN A 267 15.73 -33.04 24.32
N ILE A 268 16.38 -32.07 23.68
CA ILE A 268 15.77 -30.78 23.33
C ILE A 268 15.51 -30.78 21.83
N THR A 269 14.24 -30.62 21.46
CA THR A 269 13.81 -30.58 20.06
C THR A 269 13.20 -29.23 19.73
N PHE A 270 13.39 -28.79 18.48
CA PHE A 270 12.88 -27.51 17.99
C PHE A 270 11.79 -27.75 16.95
N GLY A 271 10.65 -27.11 17.14
CA GLY A 271 9.53 -27.13 16.22
C GLY A 271 9.76 -26.28 14.96
N ALA A 272 8.74 -26.27 14.10
CA ALA A 272 8.72 -25.39 12.93
C ALA A 272 8.75 -23.91 13.35
N PRO A 273 9.31 -23.02 12.52
CA PRO A 273 9.39 -21.60 12.82
C PRO A 273 7.99 -20.99 12.88
N VAL A 274 7.74 -20.16 13.87
CA VAL A 274 6.48 -19.47 14.13
C VAL A 274 6.73 -17.96 14.11
N GLY A 275 5.77 -17.16 13.63
CA GLY A 275 5.84 -15.69 13.68
C GLY A 275 6.39 -15.00 12.43
N HIS A 276 7.13 -15.67 11.54
CA HIS A 276 7.63 -15.04 10.29
C HIS A 276 6.53 -14.80 9.23
N LEU A 277 5.44 -15.58 9.26
CA LEU A 277 4.28 -15.41 8.38
C LEU A 277 3.04 -14.99 9.19
N ARG A 278 3.08 -13.78 9.70
CA ARG A 278 1.97 -13.16 10.44
C ARG A 278 1.34 -12.02 9.68
N ALA A 279 0.10 -11.73 10.01
CA ALA A 279 -0.63 -10.58 9.49
C ALA A 279 -1.24 -9.83 10.66
N ARG A 280 -0.43 -8.97 11.29
CA ARG A 280 -0.82 -8.21 12.49
C ARG A 280 -1.94 -7.26 12.17
N ILE A 281 -2.85 -7.05 13.10
CA ILE A 281 -3.93 -6.06 13.00
C ILE A 281 -3.49 -4.84 13.82
N PRO A 282 -2.75 -3.90 13.24
CA PRO A 282 -2.26 -2.75 13.97
C PRO A 282 -3.39 -1.74 14.19
N ARG A 283 -3.43 -1.19 15.40
CA ARG A 283 -4.20 -0.01 15.74
C ARG A 283 -3.26 1.15 15.97
N TYR A 284 -3.48 2.23 15.24
CA TYR A 284 -2.62 3.42 15.27
C TYR A 284 -3.25 4.52 16.11
N GLY A 285 -2.41 5.22 16.87
CA GLY A 285 -2.79 6.41 17.62
C GLY A 285 -2.67 7.69 16.80
N GLU A 286 -3.13 8.79 17.37
CA GLU A 286 -2.83 10.14 16.90
C GLU A 286 -1.48 10.59 17.42
N ILE A 287 -0.69 11.25 16.58
CA ILE A 287 0.68 11.66 16.90
C ILE A 287 0.77 13.17 17.10
N GLN A 288 1.43 13.60 18.16
CA GLN A 288 1.73 15.00 18.46
C GLN A 288 3.23 15.16 18.69
N PHE A 289 3.87 16.08 17.95
CA PHE A 289 5.29 16.38 18.11
C PHE A 289 5.52 17.56 19.04
N TYR A 290 6.68 17.58 19.67
CA TYR A 290 7.13 18.66 20.53
C TYR A 290 8.51 19.15 20.10
N ASP A 291 8.69 20.47 20.10
CA ASP A 291 9.98 21.09 19.80
C ASP A 291 10.98 20.97 20.97
N ARG A 292 12.20 21.50 20.78
CA ARG A 292 13.27 21.49 21.79
C ARG A 292 12.86 22.12 23.13
N ASN A 293 11.88 23.02 23.11
CA ASN A 293 11.38 23.75 24.27
C ASN A 293 10.14 23.08 24.88
N GLY A 294 9.65 21.98 24.31
CA GLY A 294 8.45 21.30 24.76
C GLY A 294 7.15 21.96 24.31
N ASN A 295 7.18 22.80 23.27
CA ASN A 295 5.94 23.33 22.68
C ASN A 295 5.39 22.37 21.63
N PRO A 296 4.05 22.21 21.54
CA PRO A 296 3.43 21.36 20.54
C PRO A 296 3.65 21.91 19.12
N LYS A 297 3.98 21.02 18.19
CA LYS A 297 4.15 21.27 16.75
C LYS A 297 3.45 20.19 15.94
N GLU A 298 2.93 20.56 14.77
CA GLU A 298 2.29 19.59 13.87
C GLU A 298 3.29 18.56 13.28
N ALA A 299 4.58 18.87 13.31
CA ALA A 299 5.65 18.01 12.81
C ALA A 299 6.91 18.18 13.66
N GLY A 300 7.74 17.14 13.68
CA GLY A 300 8.99 17.09 14.43
C GLY A 300 10.05 18.03 13.88
N ILE A 301 11.28 17.87 14.36
CA ILE A 301 12.43 18.65 13.89
C ILE A 301 12.76 18.23 12.46
N ASP A 302 13.09 19.23 11.64
CA ASP A 302 13.55 19.00 10.28
C ASP A 302 15.06 18.70 10.26
N VAL A 303 15.44 17.54 9.73
CA VAL A 303 16.84 17.13 9.56
C VAL A 303 17.31 17.25 8.10
N GLY A 304 16.50 17.85 7.22
CA GLY A 304 16.84 18.11 5.82
C GLY A 304 15.88 17.45 4.83
N GLN A 305 16.41 16.79 3.79
CA GLN A 305 15.63 16.37 2.61
C GLN A 305 14.50 15.36 2.90
N GLU A 306 14.46 14.74 4.07
CA GLU A 306 13.50 13.68 4.39
C GLU A 306 12.13 14.17 4.87
N ARG A 307 11.95 15.48 5.08
CA ARG A 307 10.63 16.08 5.39
C ARG A 307 9.81 16.37 4.13
N MET A 308 10.41 16.25 2.95
CA MET A 308 9.95 16.87 1.69
C MET A 308 8.91 16.04 0.93
N GLY A 309 8.22 15.13 1.62
CA GLY A 309 7.18 14.30 1.03
C GLY A 309 5.89 14.97 0.67
N GLY A 310 5.65 16.23 1.03
CA GLY A 310 4.41 16.92 0.70
C GLY A 310 4.07 16.75 -0.79
N GLY A 311 3.06 15.96 -1.12
CA GLY A 311 2.49 15.88 -2.45
C GLY A 311 0.97 15.83 -2.40
N TYR A 312 0.30 16.35 -3.43
CA TYR A 312 -1.16 16.43 -3.50
C TYR A 312 -1.88 15.08 -3.70
N ALA A 313 -1.27 13.95 -3.31
CA ALA A 313 -1.66 12.60 -3.71
C ALA A 313 -3.13 12.23 -3.41
N GLN A 314 -3.78 12.92 -2.47
CA GLN A 314 -5.16 12.69 -2.02
C GLN A 314 -6.18 13.73 -2.56
N SER A 315 -5.70 14.89 -3.02
CA SER A 315 -6.54 16.08 -3.19
C SER A 315 -7.45 16.04 -4.43
N GLY A 316 -7.13 15.22 -5.44
CA GLY A 316 -7.92 15.07 -6.67
C GLY A 316 -8.37 16.41 -7.26
N MET A 317 -9.65 16.56 -7.58
CA MET A 317 -10.21 17.79 -8.15
C MET A 317 -10.06 19.04 -7.27
N ALA A 318 -10.00 18.89 -5.94
CA ALA A 318 -9.79 20.03 -5.03
C ALA A 318 -8.44 20.72 -5.28
N ARG A 319 -7.44 20.00 -5.80
CA ARG A 319 -6.17 20.59 -6.28
C ARG A 319 -6.39 21.42 -7.53
N LEU A 320 -7.08 20.87 -8.54
CA LEU A 320 -7.32 21.55 -9.82
C LEU A 320 -8.12 22.85 -9.65
N VAL A 321 -9.00 22.91 -8.65
CA VAL A 321 -9.81 24.10 -8.31
C VAL A 321 -9.09 25.01 -7.29
N GLY A 322 -7.87 24.67 -6.86
CA GLY A 322 -7.07 25.51 -5.95
C GLY A 322 -7.55 25.55 -4.49
N VAL A 323 -8.42 24.62 -4.10
CA VAL A 323 -9.02 24.51 -2.75
C VAL A 323 -8.09 23.75 -1.81
N ALA A 324 -7.41 22.71 -2.31
CA ALA A 324 -6.41 21.98 -1.56
C ALA A 324 -5.04 22.68 -1.67
N LYS A 325 -4.59 23.31 -0.58
CA LYS A 325 -3.31 24.04 -0.52
C LYS A 325 -2.20 23.28 0.20
N GLU A 326 -2.52 22.19 0.91
CA GLU A 326 -1.54 21.49 1.74
C GLU A 326 -1.56 19.99 1.48
N ALA A 327 -0.36 19.49 1.27
CA ALA A 327 -0.08 18.09 1.12
C ALA A 327 0.47 17.55 2.44
N ARG A 328 -0.35 16.82 3.20
CA ARG A 328 0.16 16.07 4.36
C ARG A 328 0.58 14.67 3.91
N LYS A 329 1.71 14.57 3.22
CA LYS A 329 2.43 13.28 3.22
C LYS A 329 3.23 13.29 4.52
N LEU A 330 2.80 12.47 5.48
CA LEU A 330 3.57 12.24 6.70
C LEU A 330 4.83 11.47 6.32
N GLU A 331 5.87 12.21 6.00
CA GLU A 331 7.22 11.70 6.03
C GLU A 331 7.82 11.98 7.41
N HIS A 332 8.72 11.08 7.79
CA HIS A 332 9.31 10.92 9.12
C HIS A 332 9.61 12.26 9.76
N SER A 333 9.12 12.42 10.98
CA SER A 333 9.39 13.59 11.80
C SER A 333 10.35 13.18 12.91
N TYR A 334 11.35 14.01 13.16
CA TYR A 334 12.46 13.67 14.02
C TYR A 334 12.30 14.27 15.42
N VAL A 335 12.70 13.49 16.41
CA VAL A 335 12.76 13.88 17.82
C VAL A 335 14.23 13.93 18.22
N GLU A 336 14.70 15.07 18.73
CA GLU A 336 16.08 15.27 19.15
C GLU A 336 16.31 14.79 20.58
N GLY A 337 17.41 14.06 20.79
CA GLY A 337 17.76 13.52 22.09
C GLY A 337 18.59 14.43 22.99
N GLY A 338 18.99 13.89 24.14
CA GLY A 338 19.78 14.58 25.15
C GLY A 338 18.94 15.46 26.08
N ARG A 339 19.36 16.72 26.27
CA ARG A 339 18.68 17.67 27.18
C ARG A 339 17.48 18.39 26.55
N SER A 340 17.13 18.03 25.32
CA SER A 340 15.98 18.58 24.61
C SER A 340 14.68 18.07 25.23
N LEU A 341 13.64 18.91 25.26
CA LEU A 341 12.29 18.51 25.66
C LEU A 341 11.47 17.94 24.48
N SER A 342 12.13 17.70 23.33
CA SER A 342 11.49 17.12 22.16
C SER A 342 11.04 15.70 22.45
N LYS A 343 9.80 15.39 22.03
CA LYS A 343 9.17 14.09 22.16
C LYS A 343 8.13 13.91 21.06
N ALA A 344 7.80 12.66 20.79
CA ALA A 344 6.61 12.28 20.02
C ALA A 344 5.63 11.59 20.96
N GLU A 345 4.41 12.08 21.02
CA GLU A 345 3.34 11.50 21.82
C GLU A 345 2.32 10.81 20.92
N PHE A 346 1.98 9.57 21.23
CA PHE A 346 1.00 8.78 20.51
C PHE A 346 -0.20 8.53 21.42
N THR A 347 -1.34 9.10 21.07
CA THR A 347 -2.59 8.95 21.84
C THR A 347 -3.46 7.88 21.17
N PHE A 348 -3.73 6.81 21.90
CA PHE A 348 -4.60 5.71 21.49
C PHE A 348 -5.94 5.84 22.17
N SER A 349 -7.03 5.63 21.44
CA SER A 349 -8.39 5.56 21.98
C SER A 349 -8.84 4.10 22.13
N ASP A 350 -9.89 3.89 22.91
CA ASP A 350 -10.55 2.59 23.10
C ASP A 350 -9.60 1.50 23.65
N VAL A 351 -8.66 1.87 24.53
CA VAL A 351 -7.82 0.92 25.25
C VAL A 351 -8.60 0.38 26.44
N ASP A 352 -8.86 -0.92 26.48
CA ASP A 352 -9.65 -1.55 27.54
C ASP A 352 -9.05 -2.90 27.99
N ALA A 353 -9.44 -3.33 29.20
CA ALA A 353 -8.98 -4.58 29.80
C ALA A 353 -9.47 -5.81 29.02
N GLY A 354 -10.70 -5.79 28.50
CA GLY A 354 -11.28 -6.90 27.77
C GLY A 354 -10.47 -7.32 26.53
N ARG A 355 -9.70 -6.41 25.94
CA ARG A 355 -8.87 -6.67 24.76
C ARG A 355 -7.48 -7.23 25.05
N TYR A 356 -6.82 -6.79 26.11
CA TYR A 356 -5.41 -7.13 26.36
C TYR A 356 -5.15 -7.93 27.64
N GLN A 357 -6.15 -8.09 28.51
CA GLN A 357 -5.98 -8.83 29.76
C GLN A 357 -5.68 -10.32 29.51
N GLU A 358 -6.26 -10.92 28.46
CA GLU A 358 -5.95 -12.31 28.05
C GLU A 358 -4.52 -12.48 27.54
N LEU A 359 -3.90 -11.42 26.98
CA LEU A 359 -2.51 -11.45 26.53
C LEU A 359 -1.51 -11.33 27.69
N GLY A 360 -1.94 -10.85 28.85
CA GLY A 360 -1.09 -10.61 30.02
C GLY A 360 -0.07 -9.46 29.83
N HIS A 361 -0.09 -8.77 28.69
CA HIS A 361 0.76 -7.64 28.37
C HIS A 361 0.13 -6.78 27.27
N LEU A 362 0.59 -5.54 27.13
CA LEU A 362 0.26 -4.64 26.04
C LEU A 362 1.30 -4.80 24.90
N PRO A 363 0.94 -5.35 23.73
CA PRO A 363 1.86 -5.54 22.62
C PRO A 363 2.02 -4.23 21.83
N ILE A 364 3.19 -3.60 21.95
CA ILE A 364 3.52 -2.37 21.23
C ILE A 364 4.47 -2.68 20.09
N GLY A 365 4.03 -2.45 18.85
CA GLY A 365 4.87 -2.51 17.66
C GLY A 365 5.56 -1.17 17.42
N VAL A 366 6.89 -1.20 17.24
CA VAL A 366 7.72 -0.01 17.09
C VAL A 366 8.60 -0.11 15.84
N SER A 367 8.56 0.92 15.01
CA SER A 367 9.40 1.12 13.83
C SER A 367 9.87 2.56 13.83
N VAL A 368 11.16 2.72 14.11
CA VAL A 368 11.83 4.01 14.28
C VAL A 368 13.09 4.05 13.44
N ARG A 369 13.55 5.24 13.07
CA ARG A 369 14.79 5.45 12.34
C ARG A 369 15.75 6.28 13.14
N ALA A 370 17.05 6.09 12.93
CA ALA A 370 18.08 6.91 13.55
C ALA A 370 18.65 7.86 12.50
N TYR A 371 18.72 9.15 12.83
CA TYR A 371 19.45 10.12 12.04
C TYR A 371 20.64 10.63 12.83
N ARG A 372 21.83 10.42 12.27
CA ARG A 372 23.09 10.85 12.86
C ARG A 372 23.53 12.20 12.32
N SER A 373 23.56 13.22 13.17
CA SER A 373 23.99 14.57 12.76
C SER A 373 25.51 14.71 12.58
N HIS A 374 26.28 13.87 13.27
CA HIS A 374 27.73 13.81 13.17
C HIS A 374 28.18 12.34 13.15
N LYS A 375 29.29 12.06 12.47
CA LYS A 375 29.98 10.75 12.51
C LYS A 375 30.58 10.55 13.91
N GLY A 376 29.75 10.17 14.88
CA GLY A 376 30.19 9.67 16.18
C GLY A 376 30.85 8.29 16.05
N LYS A 377 30.88 7.52 17.15
CA LYS A 377 31.30 6.11 17.10
C LYS A 377 30.29 5.32 16.26
N ILE A 378 30.72 4.83 15.11
CA ILE A 378 29.86 4.08 14.16
C ILE A 378 29.28 2.83 14.82
N ASP A 379 30.01 2.25 15.78
CA ASP A 379 29.64 1.00 16.45
C ASP A 379 28.63 1.16 17.61
N GLN A 380 28.27 2.40 18.00
CA GLN A 380 27.26 2.63 19.04
C GLN A 380 25.89 2.84 18.40
N VAL A 381 24.92 2.00 18.73
CA VAL A 381 23.51 2.13 18.29
C VAL A 381 22.87 3.33 19.02
N ILE A 382 21.95 4.03 18.36
CA ILE A 382 21.16 5.12 18.98
C ILE A 382 20.02 4.48 19.76
N HIS A 383 19.70 5.05 20.91
CA HIS A 383 18.67 4.57 21.81
C HIS A 383 17.46 5.51 21.84
N TYR A 384 16.30 4.92 22.06
CA TYR A 384 15.06 5.63 22.33
C TYR A 384 14.40 5.08 23.59
N THR A 385 13.68 5.93 24.28
CA THR A 385 12.88 5.53 25.44
C THR A 385 11.40 5.57 25.12
N LEU A 386 10.68 4.61 25.69
CA LEU A 386 9.23 4.57 25.69
C LEU A 386 8.69 4.59 27.10
N SER A 387 7.66 5.39 27.32
CA SER A 387 6.90 5.43 28.56
C SER A 387 5.41 5.51 28.24
N LEU A 388 4.60 4.86 29.07
CA LEU A 388 3.15 4.95 29.03
C LEU A 388 2.72 6.09 29.95
N GLN A 389 1.72 6.85 29.55
CA GLN A 389 1.23 8.01 30.27
C GLN A 389 -0.30 8.10 30.17
N ASN A 390 -0.93 8.43 31.28
CA ASN A 390 -2.34 8.81 31.32
C ASN A 390 -2.48 10.28 30.86
N PRO A 391 -3.26 10.56 29.79
CA PRO A 391 -3.40 11.91 29.26
C PRO A 391 -4.13 12.87 30.20
N LYS A 392 -4.91 12.37 31.17
CA LYS A 392 -5.69 13.18 32.12
C LYS A 392 -5.02 13.35 33.46
N THR A 393 -4.59 12.26 34.08
CA THR A 393 -3.99 12.29 35.43
C THR A 393 -2.51 12.63 35.40
N GLY A 394 -1.83 12.42 34.26
CA GLY A 394 -0.39 12.59 34.13
C GLY A 394 0.44 11.48 34.78
N ALA A 395 -0.20 10.42 35.31
CA ALA A 395 0.48 9.22 35.75
C ALA A 395 1.31 8.63 34.60
N ARG A 396 2.57 8.25 34.86
CA ARG A 396 3.49 7.77 33.82
C ARG A 396 4.37 6.64 34.30
N THR A 397 4.72 5.70 33.43
CA THR A 397 5.67 4.63 33.76
C THR A 397 7.10 5.14 33.74
N VAL A 398 8.00 4.42 34.42
CA VAL A 398 9.45 4.63 34.25
C VAL A 398 9.80 4.38 32.77
N PRO A 399 10.55 5.30 32.11
CA PRO A 399 10.94 5.11 30.72
C PRO A 399 11.82 3.88 30.53
N ARG A 400 11.45 3.02 29.59
CA ARG A 400 12.26 1.85 29.19
C ARG A 400 13.10 2.20 27.98
N ASP A 401 14.38 1.82 28.02
CA ASP A 401 15.37 2.11 26.99
C ASP A 401 15.46 0.96 25.97
N PHE A 402 15.46 1.30 24.68
CA PHE A 402 15.55 0.36 23.56
C PHE A 402 16.51 0.86 22.49
N PRO A 403 17.32 -0.03 21.88
CA PRO A 403 18.15 0.33 20.73
C PRO A 403 17.30 0.52 19.47
N VAL A 404 17.69 1.46 18.59
CA VAL A 404 17.07 1.65 17.27
C VAL A 404 17.49 0.52 16.33
N ASP A 405 16.49 -0.16 15.78
CA ASP A 405 16.61 -1.06 14.64
C ASP A 405 15.77 -0.51 13.47
N GLU A 406 16.44 -0.03 12.43
CA GLU A 406 15.77 0.71 11.34
C GLU A 406 15.03 -0.18 10.35
N TYR A 407 15.40 -1.47 10.29
CA TYR A 407 14.92 -2.40 9.28
C TYR A 407 13.89 -3.40 9.82
N VAL A 408 13.76 -3.48 11.15
CA VAL A 408 12.85 -4.42 11.83
C VAL A 408 11.80 -3.65 12.61
N VAL A 409 10.58 -4.20 12.63
CA VAL A 409 9.54 -3.74 13.56
C VAL A 409 9.72 -4.50 14.86
N ALA A 410 10.18 -3.80 15.90
CA ALA A 410 10.33 -4.36 17.24
C ALA A 410 8.94 -4.54 17.87
N GLU A 411 8.72 -5.66 18.54
CA GLU A 411 7.52 -5.88 19.36
C GLU A 411 7.92 -5.90 20.82
N LEU A 412 7.39 -4.94 21.55
CA LEU A 412 7.75 -4.69 22.93
C LEU A 412 6.56 -5.08 23.81
N PRO A 413 6.65 -6.18 24.57
CA PRO A 413 5.64 -6.53 25.55
C PRO A 413 5.78 -5.59 26.75
N PHE A 414 4.77 -4.74 26.96
CA PHE A 414 4.68 -3.93 28.16
C PHE A 414 3.82 -4.65 29.20
N PRO A 415 4.34 -4.92 30.41
CA PRO A 415 3.58 -5.63 31.43
C PRO A 415 2.37 -4.81 31.85
N LEU A 416 1.28 -5.49 32.25
CA LEU A 416 0.06 -4.84 32.74
C LEU A 416 0.30 -4.07 34.04
N LYS A 417 1.29 -4.49 34.83
CA LYS A 417 1.75 -3.79 36.03
C LYS A 417 3.18 -3.34 35.84
N SER A 418 3.44 -2.08 36.14
CA SER A 418 4.78 -1.50 35.97
C SER A 418 5.04 -0.41 36.99
N GLU A 419 6.30 -0.27 37.40
CA GLU A 419 6.69 0.87 38.23
C GLU A 419 6.49 2.18 37.46
N GLY A 420 5.89 3.15 38.13
CA GLY A 420 5.64 4.46 37.57
C GLY A 420 5.50 5.54 38.62
N VAL A 421 5.26 6.74 38.14
CA VAL A 421 5.19 7.96 38.93
C VAL A 421 3.81 8.56 38.76
N VAL A 422 3.17 8.88 39.89
CA VAL A 422 1.90 9.60 39.94
C VAL A 422 2.13 10.93 40.63
N ARG A 423 1.38 11.95 40.20
CA ARG A 423 1.39 13.26 40.86
C ARG A 423 0.35 13.26 41.98
N GLY A 424 0.80 13.39 43.23
CA GLY A 424 -0.07 13.48 44.40
C GLY A 424 -0.83 14.82 44.46
N GLU A 425 -1.82 14.90 45.36
CA GLU A 425 -2.65 16.11 45.56
C GLU A 425 -1.82 17.35 45.96
N ASP A 426 -0.70 17.15 46.65
CA ASP A 426 0.25 18.20 47.05
C ASP A 426 1.26 18.57 45.96
N GLY A 427 1.18 17.94 44.79
CA GLY A 427 2.07 18.17 43.65
C GLY A 427 3.39 17.39 43.68
N GLU A 428 3.66 16.61 44.73
CA GLU A 428 4.82 15.71 44.81
C GLU A 428 4.68 14.49 43.88
N GLU A 429 5.78 14.08 43.27
CA GLU A 429 5.87 12.88 42.42
C GLU A 429 6.14 11.66 43.32
N VAL A 430 5.19 10.73 43.38
CA VAL A 430 5.29 9.49 44.17
C VAL A 430 5.47 8.31 43.23
N THR A 431 6.52 7.52 43.47
CA THR A 431 6.77 6.26 42.73
C THR A 431 5.96 5.14 43.36
N ARG A 432 5.16 4.44 42.55
CA ARG A 432 4.44 3.22 42.95
C ARG A 432 4.29 2.26 41.77
N GLU A 433 3.88 1.03 42.06
CA GLU A 433 3.43 0.12 41.02
C GLU A 433 2.08 0.61 40.46
N LEU A 434 2.00 0.75 39.14
CA LEU A 434 0.82 1.20 38.41
C LEU A 434 0.21 0.05 37.62
N ASP A 435 -1.11 -0.04 37.65
CA ASP A 435 -1.88 -0.89 36.76
C ASP A 435 -2.19 -0.16 35.45
N LEU A 436 -2.02 -0.84 34.32
CA LEU A 436 -2.24 -0.28 32.99
C LEU A 436 -3.66 0.27 32.83
N PHE A 437 -4.68 -0.45 33.26
CA PHE A 437 -6.07 -0.07 32.99
C PHE A 437 -6.63 0.85 34.07
N GLU A 438 -6.18 0.72 35.32
CA GLU A 438 -6.69 1.54 36.42
C GLU A 438 -5.97 2.89 36.52
N ASP A 439 -4.65 2.94 36.28
CA ASP A 439 -3.85 4.15 36.50
C ASP A 439 -3.44 4.85 35.19
N LEU A 440 -3.09 4.09 34.14
CA LEU A 440 -2.49 4.63 32.92
C LEU A 440 -3.49 4.90 31.79
N VAL A 441 -4.58 4.14 31.73
CA VAL A 441 -5.71 4.39 30.83
C VAL A 441 -6.67 5.36 31.51
N SER A 442 -7.11 6.38 30.78
CA SER A 442 -8.12 7.32 31.28
C SER A 442 -9.53 6.73 31.27
N ASP A 443 -10.47 7.32 32.01
CA ASP A 443 -11.87 6.85 32.10
C ASP A 443 -12.60 6.75 30.74
N ASP A 444 -12.14 7.50 29.73
CA ASP A 444 -12.61 7.47 28.33
C ASP A 444 -11.81 6.52 27.43
N GLY A 445 -10.98 5.66 28.01
CA GLY A 445 -10.21 4.63 27.31
C GLY A 445 -9.01 5.17 26.54
N GLN A 446 -8.43 6.32 26.92
CA GLN A 446 -7.26 6.87 26.25
C GLN A 446 -5.95 6.48 26.94
N LEU A 447 -4.96 6.12 26.15
CA LEU A 447 -3.59 5.83 26.59
C LEU A 447 -2.61 6.64 25.75
N GLN A 448 -1.62 7.27 26.39
CA GLN A 448 -0.56 7.98 25.70
C GLN A 448 0.75 7.21 25.78
N ILE A 449 1.43 7.04 24.64
CA ILE A 449 2.78 6.48 24.56
C ILE A 449 3.74 7.60 24.17
N VAL A 450 4.74 7.85 25.00
CA VAL A 450 5.71 8.93 24.80
C VAL A 450 7.05 8.33 24.34
N LEU A 451 7.52 8.76 23.17
CA LEU A 451 8.82 8.43 22.61
C LEU A 451 9.79 9.60 22.74
N LYS A 452 11.01 9.32 23.22
CA LYS A 452 12.13 10.27 23.29
C LYS A 452 13.43 9.64 22.81
N CYS A 453 14.28 10.42 22.16
CA CYS A 453 15.66 10.02 21.84
C CYS A 453 16.55 10.23 23.08
N VAL A 454 17.45 9.29 23.37
CA VAL A 454 18.33 9.36 24.55
C VAL A 454 19.57 10.20 24.26
N GLU A 455 20.22 9.99 23.13
CA GLU A 455 21.51 10.59 22.82
C GLU A 455 21.42 12.06 22.40
N GLY A 456 22.21 12.89 23.07
CA GLY A 456 22.34 14.31 22.73
C GLY A 456 22.91 14.54 21.33
N GLY A 457 22.25 15.41 20.56
CA GLY A 457 22.66 15.75 19.20
C GLY A 457 22.39 14.65 18.17
N GLN A 458 21.70 13.57 18.54
CA GLN A 458 21.15 12.58 17.61
C GLN A 458 19.64 12.72 17.53
N TYR A 459 19.06 12.08 16.51
CA TYR A 459 17.64 12.21 16.21
C TYR A 459 17.02 10.84 15.97
N VAL A 460 15.82 10.64 16.51
CA VAL A 460 14.99 9.46 16.23
C VAL A 460 13.80 9.89 15.38
N GLY A 461 13.71 9.33 14.18
CA GLY A 461 12.63 9.57 13.23
C GLY A 461 11.48 8.61 13.48
N VAL A 462 10.26 9.15 13.56
CA VAL A 462 9.05 8.36 13.71
C VAL A 462 7.93 8.90 12.81
N THR A 463 7.03 8.01 12.41
CA THR A 463 5.82 8.34 11.64
C THR A 463 4.58 8.06 12.47
N LYS A 464 3.39 8.47 11.99
CA LYS A 464 2.12 8.08 12.63
C LYS A 464 2.00 6.56 12.78
N SER A 465 2.57 5.80 11.85
CA SER A 465 2.60 4.35 11.90
C SER A 465 3.81 3.73 12.60
N GLY A 466 4.72 4.57 13.09
CA GLY A 466 5.93 4.10 13.75
C GLY A 466 5.66 3.44 15.10
N ILE A 467 4.55 3.77 15.76
CA ILE A 467 4.10 3.08 16.97
C ILE A 467 2.65 2.65 16.79
N TYR A 468 2.37 1.38 17.09
CA TYR A 468 1.01 0.83 17.04
C TYR A 468 0.77 -0.21 18.12
N LEU A 469 -0.49 -0.39 18.49
CA LEU A 469 -0.93 -1.49 19.33
C LEU A 469 -1.31 -2.68 18.45
N SER A 470 -0.84 -3.87 18.77
CA SER A 470 -1.22 -5.08 18.03
C SER A 470 -2.48 -5.69 18.65
N ASP A 471 -3.63 -5.53 17.99
CA ASP A 471 -4.93 -6.02 18.51
C ASP A 471 -5.19 -7.50 18.22
N GLY A 472 -4.23 -8.17 17.59
CA GLY A 472 -4.28 -9.58 17.22
C GLY A 472 -3.64 -9.85 15.87
N GLU A 473 -3.73 -11.09 15.44
CA GLU A 473 -3.16 -11.56 14.17
C GLU A 473 -4.22 -12.21 13.29
N SER A 474 -4.18 -11.89 12.00
CA SER A 474 -4.92 -12.58 10.94
C SER A 474 -4.08 -13.72 10.34
N ARG A 475 -4.76 -14.61 9.62
CA ARG A 475 -4.10 -15.72 8.92
C ARG A 475 -3.33 -15.18 7.71
N PHE A 476 -2.05 -15.54 7.61
CA PHE A 476 -1.19 -15.15 6.47
C PHE A 476 -1.83 -15.43 5.10
N GLY A 477 -2.41 -16.63 4.89
CA GLY A 477 -3.03 -16.99 3.62
C GLY A 477 -4.21 -16.08 3.24
N TRP A 478 -4.97 -15.59 4.22
CA TRP A 478 -6.05 -14.63 3.98
C TRP A 478 -5.50 -13.25 3.61
N ASN A 479 -4.48 -12.78 4.32
CA ASN A 479 -3.82 -11.52 4.00
C ASN A 479 -3.16 -11.55 2.60
N LEU A 480 -2.50 -12.66 2.26
CA LEU A 480 -1.96 -12.88 0.92
C LEU A 480 -3.08 -12.85 -0.14
N THR A 481 -4.22 -13.48 0.13
CA THR A 481 -5.39 -13.43 -0.76
C THR A 481 -5.87 -11.99 -0.99
N LYS A 482 -5.91 -11.15 0.04
CA LYS A 482 -6.25 -9.72 -0.10
C LYS A 482 -5.25 -8.99 -1.02
N ALA A 483 -3.96 -9.30 -0.93
CA ALA A 483 -2.95 -8.74 -1.85
C ALA A 483 -3.22 -9.16 -3.31
N TYR A 484 -3.59 -10.43 -3.54
CA TYR A 484 -4.00 -10.90 -4.87
C TYR A 484 -5.30 -10.24 -5.36
N ILE A 485 -6.27 -9.96 -4.48
CA ILE A 485 -7.46 -9.18 -4.85
C ILE A 485 -7.06 -7.77 -5.32
N SER A 486 -6.06 -7.14 -4.72
CA SER A 486 -5.55 -5.86 -5.20
C SER A 486 -4.96 -5.95 -6.62
N ILE A 487 -4.20 -6.99 -6.93
CA ILE A 487 -3.72 -7.27 -8.30
C ILE A 487 -4.92 -7.48 -9.25
N TRP A 488 -5.95 -8.20 -8.79
CA TRP A 488 -7.18 -8.42 -9.56
C TRP A 488 -7.93 -7.12 -9.89
N LEU A 489 -8.00 -6.18 -8.95
CA LEU A 489 -8.59 -4.87 -9.17
C LEU A 489 -7.80 -4.04 -10.19
N GLN A 490 -6.47 -4.11 -10.17
CA GLN A 490 -5.61 -3.45 -11.17
C GLN A 490 -5.83 -4.04 -12.56
N MET A 491 -5.89 -5.37 -12.68
CA MET A 491 -6.18 -6.05 -13.95
C MET A 491 -7.54 -5.65 -14.51
N ALA A 492 -8.59 -5.66 -13.69
CA ALA A 492 -9.93 -5.25 -14.10
C ALA A 492 -9.90 -3.86 -14.75
N MET A 493 -9.20 -2.92 -14.11
CA MET A 493 -9.08 -1.57 -14.63
C MET A 493 -8.34 -1.50 -15.97
N ILE A 494 -7.21 -2.20 -16.11
CA ILE A 494 -6.45 -2.27 -17.37
C ILE A 494 -7.30 -2.88 -18.49
N ILE A 495 -8.03 -3.96 -18.19
CA ILE A 495 -8.92 -4.60 -19.16
C ILE A 495 -10.02 -3.63 -19.59
N ALA A 496 -10.59 -2.85 -18.67
CA ALA A 496 -11.63 -1.87 -19.01
C ALA A 496 -11.10 -0.80 -19.98
N PHE A 497 -9.93 -0.21 -19.69
CA PHE A 497 -9.29 0.76 -20.59
C PHE A 497 -8.84 0.14 -21.91
N GLY A 498 -8.30 -1.09 -21.88
CA GLY A 498 -7.89 -1.81 -23.09
C GLY A 498 -9.06 -2.15 -24.00
N VAL A 499 -10.19 -2.59 -23.44
CA VAL A 499 -11.44 -2.79 -24.18
C VAL A 499 -11.94 -1.45 -24.74
N MET A 500 -11.86 -0.36 -23.97
CA MET A 500 -12.26 0.97 -24.43
C MET A 500 -11.45 1.45 -25.63
N TRP A 501 -10.12 1.47 -25.55
CA TRP A 501 -9.27 1.90 -26.65
C TRP A 501 -9.42 1.00 -27.89
N SER A 502 -9.66 -0.30 -27.67
CA SER A 502 -9.83 -1.26 -28.76
C SER A 502 -11.17 -1.12 -29.52
N THR A 503 -12.11 -0.31 -29.03
CA THR A 503 -13.33 0.06 -29.79
C THR A 503 -13.07 1.01 -30.97
N MET A 504 -12.03 1.85 -30.90
CA MET A 504 -11.75 2.87 -31.94
C MET A 504 -10.40 2.71 -32.64
N LEU A 505 -9.42 2.09 -31.98
CA LEU A 505 -8.06 1.96 -32.48
C LEU A 505 -7.78 0.53 -32.98
N ASN A 506 -6.80 0.39 -33.86
CA ASN A 506 -6.27 -0.93 -34.23
C ASN A 506 -5.44 -1.51 -33.07
N GLY A 507 -5.25 -2.82 -33.04
CA GLY A 507 -4.64 -3.55 -31.91
C GLY A 507 -3.34 -2.92 -31.37
N PRO A 508 -2.31 -2.67 -32.19
CA PRO A 508 -1.06 -2.05 -31.75
C PRO A 508 -1.24 -0.63 -31.18
N VAL A 509 -2.14 0.17 -31.75
CA VAL A 509 -2.37 1.56 -31.30
C VAL A 509 -3.19 1.59 -30.01
N ALA A 510 -4.17 0.68 -29.87
CA ALA A 510 -4.90 0.48 -28.62
C ALA A 510 -3.97 0.04 -27.47
N MET A 511 -3.02 -0.83 -27.78
CA MET A 511 -1.99 -1.30 -26.86
C MET A 511 -1.10 -0.14 -26.38
N LEU A 512 -0.61 0.70 -27.30
CA LEU A 512 0.18 1.87 -26.95
C LEU A 512 -0.62 2.87 -26.10
N ALA A 513 -1.87 3.18 -26.48
CA ALA A 513 -2.72 4.10 -25.74
C ALA A 513 -3.00 3.60 -24.31
N THR A 514 -3.32 2.32 -24.16
CA THR A 514 -3.54 1.69 -22.84
C THR A 514 -2.25 1.64 -22.03
N GLY A 515 -1.12 1.33 -22.66
CA GLY A 515 0.19 1.33 -22.02
C GLY A 515 0.59 2.71 -21.48
N VAL A 516 0.36 3.77 -22.25
CA VAL A 516 0.57 5.16 -21.79
C VAL A 516 -0.34 5.49 -20.61
N CYS A 517 -1.61 5.08 -20.63
CA CYS A 517 -2.52 5.28 -19.49
C CYS A 517 -2.02 4.56 -18.23
N VAL A 518 -1.53 3.32 -18.36
CA VAL A 518 -0.96 2.56 -17.25
C VAL A 518 0.30 3.22 -16.71
N LEU A 519 1.23 3.61 -17.59
CA LEU A 519 2.47 4.30 -17.19
C LEU A 519 2.19 5.63 -16.50
N MET A 520 1.24 6.42 -17.00
CA MET A 520 0.80 7.65 -16.36
C MET A 520 0.13 7.39 -15.00
N GLY A 521 -0.66 6.31 -14.87
CA GLY A 521 -1.21 5.87 -13.60
C GLY A 521 -0.12 5.56 -12.57
N PHE A 522 0.94 4.86 -12.97
CA PHE A 522 2.14 4.61 -12.17
C PHE A 522 2.92 5.89 -11.82
N ALA A 523 3.02 6.82 -12.75
CA ALA A 523 3.70 8.09 -12.56
C ALA A 523 2.87 9.15 -11.80
N SER A 524 1.60 8.87 -11.50
CA SER A 524 0.67 9.87 -10.95
C SER A 524 1.16 10.51 -9.66
N GLU A 525 1.67 9.74 -8.69
CA GLU A 525 2.19 10.29 -7.44
C GLU A 525 3.43 11.16 -7.64
N MET A 526 4.30 10.80 -8.59
CA MET A 526 5.46 11.61 -8.96
C MET A 526 5.02 12.94 -9.57
N ILE A 527 4.05 12.92 -10.50
CA ILE A 527 3.49 14.13 -11.12
C ILE A 527 2.88 15.05 -10.06
N TYR A 528 2.15 14.49 -9.08
CA TYR A 528 1.56 15.26 -7.98
C TYR A 528 2.62 15.87 -7.06
N GLY A 529 3.72 15.18 -6.81
CA GLY A 529 4.85 15.70 -6.02
C GLY A 529 5.56 16.84 -6.75
N ILE A 530 5.87 16.65 -8.04
CA ILE A 530 6.49 17.69 -8.87
C ILE A 530 5.59 18.94 -8.94
N ARG A 531 4.28 18.74 -9.12
CA ARG A 531 3.31 19.84 -9.11
C ARG A 531 3.29 20.59 -7.77
N HIS A 532 3.35 19.87 -6.65
CA HIS A 532 3.46 20.49 -5.34
C HIS A 532 4.72 21.34 -5.19
N ASN A 533 5.88 20.80 -5.60
CA ASN A 533 7.15 21.52 -5.53
C ASN A 533 7.10 22.83 -6.33
N LEU A 534 6.47 22.81 -7.50
CA LEU A 534 6.28 23.98 -8.34
C LEU A 534 5.39 25.05 -7.70
N ASP A 535 4.27 24.64 -7.09
CA ASP A 535 3.34 25.57 -6.42
C ASP A 535 3.94 26.14 -5.12
N ALA A 536 4.67 25.31 -4.37
CA ALA A 536 5.36 25.67 -3.13
C ALA A 536 6.67 26.44 -3.35
N LYS A 537 7.10 26.62 -4.62
CA LYS A 537 8.38 27.24 -5.01
C LYS A 537 9.59 26.58 -4.35
N ILE A 538 9.52 25.26 -4.18
CA ILE A 538 10.62 24.46 -3.67
C ILE A 538 11.58 24.20 -4.84
N ASN A 539 12.86 24.55 -4.70
CA ASN A 539 13.91 24.30 -5.70
C ASN A 539 14.30 22.81 -5.73
N LEU A 540 13.38 21.95 -6.15
CA LEU A 540 13.65 20.59 -6.63
C LEU A 540 13.21 20.54 -8.08
N GLY A 541 14.18 20.44 -9.01
CA GLY A 541 13.98 20.52 -10.47
C GLY A 541 12.61 20.02 -10.93
N GLY A 542 11.85 20.91 -11.58
CA GLY A 542 10.39 20.89 -11.53
C GLY A 542 9.68 20.40 -12.77
N GLY A 543 10.39 19.97 -13.82
CA GLY A 543 9.75 19.43 -15.01
C GLY A 543 10.70 18.73 -15.98
N PRO A 544 10.14 18.08 -17.01
CA PRO A 544 10.91 17.22 -17.91
C PRO A 544 11.98 17.97 -18.72
N ILE A 545 11.74 19.24 -19.10
CA ILE A 545 12.70 20.03 -19.86
C ILE A 545 13.84 20.46 -18.94
N GLU A 546 13.52 20.97 -17.75
CA GLU A 546 14.52 21.31 -16.73
C GLU A 546 15.35 20.08 -16.34
N ALA A 547 14.72 18.93 -16.11
CA ALA A 547 15.41 17.68 -15.80
C ALA A 547 16.34 17.25 -16.94
N LEU A 548 15.92 17.39 -18.20
CA LEU A 548 16.77 17.08 -19.35
C LEU A 548 17.98 18.01 -19.44
N VAL A 549 17.78 19.32 -19.24
CA VAL A 549 18.86 20.32 -19.25
C VAL A 549 19.85 20.04 -18.12
N ARG A 550 19.36 19.79 -16.91
CA ARG A 550 20.21 19.43 -15.76
C ARG A 550 20.96 18.12 -16.00
N THR A 551 20.33 17.13 -16.61
CA THR A 551 21.00 15.86 -16.97
C THR A 551 22.16 16.10 -17.92
N LEU A 552 21.97 16.95 -18.93
CA LEU A 552 23.03 17.30 -19.90
C LEU A 552 24.15 18.14 -19.28
N LYS A 553 23.81 19.04 -18.35
CA LYS A 553 24.78 19.87 -17.61
C LYS A 553 25.43 19.18 -16.42
N GLN A 554 24.90 18.03 -16.00
CA GLN A 554 25.25 17.34 -14.76
C GLN A 554 25.00 18.19 -13.49
N ASP A 555 23.98 19.07 -13.54
CA ASP A 555 23.58 19.88 -12.40
C ASP A 555 22.78 19.03 -11.39
N ALA A 556 22.99 19.28 -10.10
CA ALA A 556 22.17 18.69 -9.05
C ALA A 556 20.71 19.15 -9.18
N MET A 557 19.74 18.29 -8.88
CA MET A 557 18.32 18.66 -8.92
C MET A 557 17.91 19.68 -7.84
N THR A 558 18.72 19.82 -6.80
CA THR A 558 18.44 20.62 -5.60
C THR A 558 19.03 22.03 -5.65
N THR A 559 19.86 22.31 -6.66
CA THR A 559 20.44 23.64 -6.88
C THR A 559 19.56 24.43 -7.82
N GLU A 560 19.67 25.75 -7.81
CA GLU A 560 19.00 26.57 -8.82
C GLU A 560 19.51 26.21 -10.22
N LEU A 561 18.62 26.30 -11.21
CA LEU A 561 18.97 26.00 -12.58
C LEU A 561 19.98 27.04 -13.06
N ASP A 562 21.20 26.61 -13.36
CA ASP A 562 22.30 27.46 -13.84
C ASP A 562 22.09 27.82 -15.33
N VAL A 563 21.02 28.53 -15.62
CA VAL A 563 20.69 29.05 -16.94
C VAL A 563 20.32 30.52 -16.76
N GLU A 564 21.01 31.41 -17.47
CA GLU A 564 20.80 32.85 -17.34
C GLU A 564 19.59 33.36 -18.14
N GLY A 565 18.97 34.41 -17.61
CA GLY A 565 18.05 35.28 -18.34
C GLY A 565 16.80 34.59 -18.88
N PHE A 566 16.51 34.83 -20.17
CA PHE A 566 15.25 34.46 -20.82
C PHE A 566 15.05 32.94 -20.94
N ALA A 567 16.13 32.17 -21.14
CA ALA A 567 16.06 30.73 -21.31
C ALA A 567 15.51 30.01 -20.06
N ASN A 568 15.91 30.46 -18.85
CA ASN A 568 15.41 29.93 -17.58
C ASN A 568 13.89 30.11 -17.45
N VAL A 569 13.40 31.32 -17.77
CA VAL A 569 11.98 31.65 -17.73
C VAL A 569 11.18 30.81 -18.71
N VAL A 570 11.69 30.62 -19.93
CA VAL A 570 11.04 29.79 -20.94
C VAL A 570 10.96 28.33 -20.50
N ILE A 571 12.07 27.76 -19.99
CA ILE A 571 12.12 26.38 -19.50
C ILE A 571 11.11 26.19 -18.37
N LYS A 572 11.16 27.03 -17.32
CA LYS A 572 10.25 26.93 -16.17
C LYS A 572 8.78 27.08 -16.56
N LYS A 573 8.45 27.98 -17.49
CA LYS A 573 7.07 28.15 -17.97
C LYS A 573 6.61 26.97 -18.82
N ALA A 574 7.47 26.47 -19.71
CA ALA A 574 7.14 25.30 -20.54
C ALA A 574 6.90 24.06 -19.66
N ASP A 575 7.77 23.83 -18.67
CA ASP A 575 7.61 22.77 -17.70
C ASP A 575 6.35 22.94 -16.85
N ALA A 576 6.03 24.16 -16.41
CA ALA A 576 4.77 24.42 -15.72
C ALA A 576 3.57 24.03 -16.60
N VAL A 577 3.54 24.40 -17.88
CA VAL A 577 2.45 24.00 -18.79
C VAL A 577 2.37 22.48 -18.93
N ILE A 578 3.51 21.80 -19.08
CA ILE A 578 3.57 20.34 -19.21
C ILE A 578 3.08 19.67 -17.94
N ILE A 579 3.58 20.05 -16.77
CA ILE A 579 3.20 19.45 -15.47
C ILE A 579 1.74 19.74 -15.14
N TYR A 580 1.24 20.94 -15.42
CA TYR A 580 -0.19 21.26 -15.24
C TYR A 580 -1.08 20.40 -16.15
N GLY A 581 -0.68 20.19 -17.41
CA GLY A 581 -1.39 19.29 -18.32
C GLY A 581 -1.33 17.83 -17.89
N LEU A 582 -0.15 17.34 -17.51
CA LEU A 582 0.05 15.98 -17.01
C LEU A 582 -0.71 15.74 -15.71
N ASP A 583 -0.83 16.73 -14.83
CA ASP A 583 -1.61 16.64 -13.59
C ASP A 583 -3.09 16.41 -13.88
N VAL A 584 -3.67 17.15 -14.84
CA VAL A 584 -5.07 16.95 -15.26
C VAL A 584 -5.28 15.52 -15.79
N ILE A 585 -4.38 15.05 -16.65
CA ILE A 585 -4.45 13.70 -17.22
C ILE A 585 -4.28 12.65 -16.11
N ALA A 586 -3.27 12.77 -15.25
CA ALA A 586 -3.02 11.85 -14.15
C ALA A 586 -4.19 11.79 -13.16
N THR A 587 -4.87 12.93 -12.92
CA THR A 587 -6.08 12.99 -12.07
C THR A 587 -7.26 12.24 -12.69
N SER A 588 -7.34 12.20 -14.01
CA SER A 588 -8.37 11.45 -14.75
C SER A 588 -8.08 9.95 -14.85
N LEU A 589 -6.86 9.54 -14.47
CA LEU A 589 -6.40 8.17 -14.50
C LEU A 589 -6.33 7.58 -13.08
N PRO A 590 -6.41 6.26 -12.95
CA PRO A 590 -6.29 5.62 -11.65
C PRO A 590 -4.88 5.72 -11.06
N ASN A 591 -4.81 5.97 -9.75
CA ASN A 591 -3.57 5.90 -8.99
C ASN A 591 -3.21 4.42 -8.71
N LEU A 592 -2.48 3.80 -9.64
CA LEU A 592 -1.98 2.43 -9.54
C LEU A 592 -0.93 2.22 -8.42
N PRO A 593 0.00 3.15 -8.13
CA PRO A 593 1.00 2.99 -7.07
C PRO A 593 0.41 2.61 -5.72
N ARG A 594 -0.72 3.21 -5.35
CA ARG A 594 -1.43 2.88 -4.10
C ARG A 594 -1.99 1.46 -4.05
N MET A 595 -2.44 0.94 -5.20
CA MET A 595 -2.88 -0.44 -5.27
C MET A 595 -1.69 -1.39 -5.21
N VAL A 596 -0.55 -1.03 -5.83
CA VAL A 596 0.68 -1.84 -5.76
C VAL A 596 1.28 -1.84 -4.36
N SER A 597 1.24 -0.72 -3.64
CA SER A 597 1.76 -0.62 -2.28
C SER A 597 1.03 -1.51 -1.27
N THR A 598 -0.17 -2.03 -1.58
CA THR A 598 -0.83 -3.05 -0.75
C THR A 598 0.01 -4.33 -0.58
N ALA A 599 0.90 -4.63 -1.53
CA ALA A 599 1.85 -5.74 -1.39
C ALA A 599 2.85 -5.51 -0.24
N GLU A 600 3.17 -4.26 0.07
CA GLU A 600 4.06 -3.92 1.20
C GLU A 600 3.43 -4.24 2.55
N TYR A 601 2.10 -4.20 2.68
CA TYR A 601 1.40 -4.59 3.90
C TYR A 601 1.57 -6.08 4.18
N ALA A 602 1.28 -6.91 3.17
CA ALA A 602 1.46 -8.35 3.26
C ALA A 602 2.93 -8.71 3.53
N ALA A 603 3.86 -8.02 2.90
CA ALA A 603 5.29 -8.25 3.09
C ALA A 603 5.83 -7.73 4.44
N GLY A 604 5.26 -6.66 4.98
CA GLY A 604 5.59 -6.11 6.30
C GLY A 604 4.91 -6.85 7.47
N GLY A 605 4.20 -7.94 7.19
CA GLY A 605 3.47 -8.70 8.21
C GLY A 605 2.31 -7.91 8.84
N VAL A 606 1.69 -7.01 8.08
CA VAL A 606 0.53 -6.19 8.47
C VAL A 606 -0.69 -6.64 7.67
N ASP A 607 -1.82 -6.84 8.34
CA ASP A 607 -3.08 -7.18 7.69
C ASP A 607 -3.54 -6.03 6.78
N ILE A 608 -3.88 -6.36 5.54
CA ILE A 608 -4.50 -5.43 4.61
C ILE A 608 -5.91 -5.14 5.12
N PHE A 609 -6.17 -3.89 5.51
CA PHE A 609 -7.47 -3.49 6.00
C PHE A 609 -8.56 -3.73 4.96
N SER A 610 -9.64 -4.41 5.36
CA SER A 610 -10.80 -4.64 4.48
C SER A 610 -11.39 -3.34 3.95
N ALA A 611 -11.36 -2.26 4.75
CA ALA A 611 -11.80 -0.93 4.33
C ALA A 611 -10.91 -0.35 3.20
N LEU A 612 -9.59 -0.53 3.27
CA LEU A 612 -8.67 -0.10 2.20
C LEU A 612 -8.97 -0.85 0.90
N LEU A 613 -9.12 -2.17 0.97
CA LEU A 613 -9.44 -3.00 -0.20
C LEU A 613 -10.80 -2.64 -0.81
N ALA A 614 -11.82 -2.39 0.03
CA ALA A 614 -13.14 -1.95 -0.42
C ALA A 614 -13.07 -0.59 -1.14
N ARG A 615 -12.26 0.35 -0.65
CA ARG A 615 -12.03 1.64 -1.33
C ARG A 615 -11.38 1.45 -2.68
N HIS A 616 -10.35 0.61 -2.79
CA HIS A 616 -9.77 0.26 -4.08
C HIS A 616 -10.81 -0.35 -5.02
N ALA A 617 -11.67 -1.24 -4.54
CA ALA A 617 -12.74 -1.84 -5.34
C ALA A 617 -13.75 -0.81 -5.86
N ILE A 618 -14.18 0.13 -5.02
CA ILE A 618 -15.08 1.22 -5.42
C ILE A 618 -14.42 2.12 -6.48
N VAL A 619 -13.15 2.48 -6.29
CA VAL A 619 -12.39 3.28 -7.27
C VAL A 619 -12.27 2.56 -8.60
N THR A 620 -11.87 1.28 -8.59
CA THR A 620 -11.79 0.44 -9.79
C THR A 620 -13.14 0.35 -10.49
N LEU A 621 -14.23 0.12 -9.76
CA LEU A 621 -15.56 0.08 -10.34
C LEU A 621 -15.92 1.41 -11.01
N GLY A 622 -15.62 2.54 -10.38
CA GLY A 622 -15.81 3.87 -10.98
C GLY A 622 -15.10 4.03 -12.33
N TYR A 623 -13.83 3.62 -12.42
CA TYR A 623 -13.07 3.67 -13.68
C TYR A 623 -13.55 2.65 -14.71
N CYS A 624 -13.94 1.44 -14.30
CA CYS A 624 -14.55 0.46 -15.20
C CYS A 624 -15.86 0.98 -15.82
N VAL A 625 -16.67 1.67 -15.02
CA VAL A 625 -17.90 2.29 -15.49
C VAL A 625 -17.61 3.46 -16.43
N LEU A 626 -16.63 4.31 -16.13
CA LEU A 626 -16.17 5.37 -17.05
C LEU A 626 -15.75 4.79 -18.39
N ALA A 627 -14.89 3.77 -18.39
CA ALA A 627 -14.42 3.11 -19.60
C ALA A 627 -15.58 2.45 -20.37
N TYR A 628 -16.53 1.83 -19.67
CA TYR A 628 -17.73 1.24 -20.28
C TYR A 628 -18.59 2.28 -21.02
N PHE A 629 -18.86 3.43 -20.39
CA PHE A 629 -19.63 4.51 -21.03
C PHE A 629 -18.91 5.07 -22.26
N ALA A 630 -17.61 5.37 -22.13
CA ALA A 630 -16.80 5.84 -23.25
C ALA A 630 -16.82 4.83 -24.41
N SER A 631 -16.59 3.55 -24.12
CA SER A 631 -16.64 2.45 -25.09
C SER A 631 -17.98 2.39 -25.85
N TYR A 632 -19.10 2.53 -25.12
CA TYR A 632 -20.44 2.46 -25.70
C TYR A 632 -20.67 3.59 -26.71
N PHE A 633 -20.39 4.85 -26.34
CA PHE A 633 -20.62 5.99 -27.23
C PHE A 633 -19.73 5.93 -28.46
N ILE A 634 -18.47 5.54 -28.27
CA ILE A 634 -17.50 5.41 -29.35
C ILE A 634 -17.93 4.34 -30.35
N LEU A 635 -18.32 3.14 -29.88
CA LEU A 635 -18.75 2.08 -30.79
C LEU A 635 -20.08 2.40 -31.49
N LYS A 636 -21.02 3.06 -30.80
CA LYS A 636 -22.30 3.50 -31.39
C LYS A 636 -22.09 4.55 -32.48
N SER A 637 -21.15 5.48 -32.27
CA SER A 637 -20.82 6.54 -33.25
C SER A 637 -20.15 6.02 -34.52
N ARG A 638 -19.62 4.79 -34.48
CA ARG A 638 -18.82 4.21 -35.57
C ARG A 638 -19.65 3.56 -36.68
N GLU A 639 -20.97 3.42 -36.50
CA GLU A 639 -21.92 2.77 -37.43
C GLU A 639 -21.39 1.45 -38.01
N ILE A 640 -21.25 0.42 -37.17
CA ILE A 640 -21.04 -0.97 -37.65
C ILE A 640 -22.37 -1.61 -38.11
N ALA A 641 -23.52 -0.99 -37.85
CA ALA A 641 -24.79 -1.32 -38.50
C ALA A 641 -25.80 -0.18 -38.36
N SER A 642 -26.10 0.46 -39.48
CA SER A 642 -27.44 1.01 -39.77
C SER A 642 -27.87 0.46 -41.11
#